data_AF-A8XB01-F1
#
_entry.id   AF-A8XB01-F1
#
_cell.length_a   1.000
_cell.length_b   1.000
_cell.length_c   1.000
_cell.angle_alpha   90.00
_cell.angle_beta   90.00
_cell.angle_gamma   90.00
#
_symmetry.space_group_name_H-M   'P 1'
#
loop_
_entity.id
_entity.type
_entity.pdbx_description
1 polymer ?
#
loop_
_entity_poly.entity_id
_entity_poly.type
_entity_poly.pdbx_seq_one_letter_code
_entity_poly.pdbx_strand_id
1 'polypeptide(L)'
;MTESSPEPSAAPPIPTDKPWLLNPKYPSSAAFFHAFLHEDDRHVVDCSDYEPSLRTECKYYGGREALLNSVERFRNFPGSMDFFESELSSLYPMLPPRIYQSMKAAKSYIFKREILNQMQMLTMNDSFRMNQNNVPIVKMMAIYMRTKDEMMEGKLEFMPYEANELAVFEKHVTDRFKLATHKGRKYKIHQKHQKTIDYVFDTIKTMMPVNKYDPEFTSLRKVLMISHEERPVHKNQQFYDYLINMMYIITVEFNNFINNNMSWFTPYPVDQGPKTAYVRLFKETNNSYVLGFELLREMKRCAMDTVQLEEMLQDKGPMYCLDIREVLSLKRQNVELIVTQHKKAHKKNVWIPLVDGTFCLPAEPTIQYFIFWAHNKGYFQNVSIERRDKILDAFSFIKTTLEEMQVRVFNFLDCSCLNVFQKGYRLVLQSDIEKIKDGILEYFKNNKISPPAEKKEVRHIDKGLWTIKQLVEEIKYLELDTAFPEMVKLAGNVFKGRLLKHFPSLDLCSAVEILQFFCITRVEKSSRIFYELEDSWFEEMSSEVPAAEPVDAKAGPKESKAASATSEVAPKESEVTPADYGAASKYSESRPAQAAPANSEATPVSSEAAPKESEAAPADSEKKPKDSGAASMGSKVTPADSEARPATSETRPADSEVSPKDSESVSAQSAPPEHQAAGADSEVSPKYDKEPKN
;
A
#
# COMPACT_ATOMS: atom_id res chain seq x y z
N MET A 1 -12.31 61.73 13.50
CA MET A 1 -12.58 60.29 13.63
C MET A 1 -11.33 59.58 13.15
N THR A 2 -10.67 58.83 14.03
CA THR A 2 -9.52 58.00 13.67
C THR A 2 -10.03 56.60 13.31
N GLU A 3 -9.85 56.19 12.06
CA GLU A 3 -10.19 54.85 11.62
C GLU A 3 -9.31 53.82 12.34
N SER A 4 -9.93 52.93 13.12
CA SER A 4 -9.24 51.79 13.71
C SER A 4 -8.89 50.78 12.61
N SER A 5 -7.60 50.53 12.39
CA SER A 5 -7.17 49.40 11.57
C SER A 5 -7.79 48.10 12.11
N PRO A 6 -8.28 47.19 11.25
CA PRO A 6 -8.78 45.90 11.70
C PRO A 6 -7.65 45.12 12.36
N GLU A 7 -7.92 44.54 13.53
CA GLU A 7 -6.99 43.61 14.17
C GLU A 7 -6.69 42.44 13.22
N PRO A 8 -5.43 41.96 13.16
CA PRO A 8 -5.10 40.81 12.35
C PRO A 8 -5.90 39.60 12.86
N SER A 9 -6.73 39.02 11.99
CA SER A 9 -7.46 37.78 12.28
C SER A 9 -6.49 36.76 12.88
N ALA A 10 -6.82 36.24 14.06
CA ALA A 10 -6.05 35.17 14.67
C ALA A 10 -5.89 34.01 13.68
N ALA A 11 -4.70 33.40 13.66
CA ALA A 11 -4.45 32.24 12.82
C ALA A 11 -5.44 31.12 13.16
N PRO A 12 -5.98 30.39 12.18
CA PRO A 12 -6.92 29.30 12.45
C PRO A 12 -6.26 28.24 13.34
N PRO A 13 -7.01 27.61 14.26
CA PRO A 13 -6.47 26.62 15.18
C PRO A 13 -5.93 25.40 14.41
N ILE A 14 -4.80 24.86 14.87
CA ILE A 14 -4.17 23.67 14.30
C ILE A 14 -5.13 22.47 14.48
N PRO A 15 -5.51 21.74 13.42
CA PRO A 15 -6.38 20.58 13.55
C PRO A 15 -5.73 19.44 14.34
N THR A 16 -6.53 18.71 15.12
CA THR A 16 -6.06 17.68 16.06
C THR A 16 -6.46 16.26 15.67
N ASP A 17 -7.07 16.06 14.50
CA ASP A 17 -7.59 14.78 14.00
C ASP A 17 -6.49 13.82 13.47
N LYS A 18 -5.27 14.31 13.26
CA LYS A 18 -4.12 13.49 12.82
C LYS A 18 -2.87 13.68 13.71
N PRO A 19 -2.92 13.38 15.01
CA PRO A 19 -1.82 13.66 15.95
C PRO A 19 -0.53 12.91 15.61
N TRP A 20 -0.63 11.75 14.96
CA TRP A 20 0.50 10.91 14.54
C TRP A 20 1.41 11.56 13.50
N LEU A 21 0.96 12.61 12.81
CA LEU A 21 1.77 13.34 11.82
C LEU A 21 3.04 13.96 12.44
N LEU A 22 2.96 14.33 13.72
CA LEU A 22 4.06 14.88 14.52
C LEU A 22 4.45 13.99 15.69
N ASN A 23 3.48 13.33 16.30
CA ASN A 23 3.65 12.48 17.48
C ASN A 23 3.20 11.03 17.17
N PRO A 24 3.89 10.32 16.26
CA PRO A 24 3.53 8.96 15.89
C PRO A 24 3.76 7.99 17.06
N LYS A 25 2.95 6.92 17.11
CA LYS A 25 3.16 5.83 18.09
C LYS A 25 4.49 5.09 17.90
N TYR A 26 4.98 5.03 16.67
CA TYR A 26 6.25 4.41 16.30
C TYR A 26 7.02 5.33 15.33
N PRO A 27 8.35 5.49 15.47
CA PRO A 27 9.11 6.44 14.66
C PRO A 27 9.27 5.97 13.20
N SER A 28 9.22 6.92 12.26
CA SER A 28 9.42 6.70 10.82
C SER A 28 8.64 5.49 10.29
N SER A 29 9.31 4.57 9.58
CA SER A 29 8.69 3.40 8.95
C SER A 29 8.32 2.27 9.93
N ALA A 30 8.58 2.40 11.24
CA ALA A 30 8.37 1.32 12.22
C ALA A 30 6.90 0.87 12.32
N ALA A 31 5.95 1.79 12.13
CA ALA A 31 4.53 1.49 12.17
C ALA A 31 4.11 0.40 11.16
N PHE A 32 4.70 0.41 9.96
CA PHE A 32 4.42 -0.58 8.91
C PHE A 32 4.90 -1.99 9.33
N PHE A 33 6.06 -2.10 9.98
CA PHE A 33 6.54 -3.37 10.53
C PHE A 33 5.66 -3.85 11.70
N HIS A 34 5.28 -2.96 12.62
CA HIS A 34 4.43 -3.30 13.76
C HIS A 34 3.02 -3.76 13.38
N ALA A 35 2.49 -3.27 12.25
CA ALA A 35 1.24 -3.71 11.65
C ALA A 35 1.38 -5.02 10.83
N PHE A 36 2.52 -5.19 10.13
CA PHE A 36 2.77 -6.39 9.34
C PHE A 36 3.10 -7.62 10.20
N LEU A 37 4.01 -7.48 11.16
CA LEU A 37 4.48 -8.58 12.01
C LEU A 37 3.37 -9.08 12.94
N HIS A 38 3.47 -10.36 13.31
CA HIS A 38 2.73 -10.86 14.46
C HIS A 38 3.28 -10.19 15.74
N GLU A 39 2.44 -10.04 16.76
CA GLU A 39 2.80 -9.24 17.94
C GLU A 39 3.97 -9.81 18.74
N ASP A 40 4.14 -11.13 18.74
CA ASP A 40 5.25 -11.82 19.39
C ASP A 40 6.58 -11.62 18.62
N ASP A 41 6.52 -11.39 17.31
CA ASP A 41 7.67 -11.21 16.41
C ASP A 41 8.15 -9.76 16.30
N ARG A 42 7.45 -8.79 16.93
CA ARG A 42 7.82 -7.36 16.89
C ARG A 42 9.22 -7.08 17.41
N HIS A 43 9.76 -7.93 18.28
CA HIS A 43 11.12 -7.85 18.80
C HIS A 43 12.22 -7.91 17.71
N VAL A 44 11.90 -8.37 16.50
CA VAL A 44 12.81 -8.41 15.34
C VAL A 44 13.14 -7.01 14.80
N VAL A 45 12.28 -6.02 15.09
CA VAL A 45 12.49 -4.61 14.76
C VAL A 45 13.10 -3.91 15.97
N ASP A 46 14.23 -3.25 15.77
CA ASP A 46 14.77 -2.29 16.73
C ASP A 46 14.31 -0.88 16.36
N CYS A 47 13.93 -0.10 17.37
CA CYS A 47 13.46 1.29 17.26
C CYS A 47 14.25 2.21 18.21
N SER A 48 15.43 1.78 18.68
CA SER A 48 16.36 2.64 19.45
C SER A 48 16.79 3.88 18.67
N ASP A 49 16.87 3.75 17.35
CA ASP A 49 17.41 4.75 16.43
C ASP A 49 16.26 5.49 15.70
N TYR A 50 16.60 6.62 15.05
CA TYR A 50 15.66 7.44 14.28
C TYR A 50 15.06 6.76 13.01
N GLU A 51 15.49 5.54 12.70
CA GLU A 51 14.94 4.64 11.68
C GLU A 51 14.84 3.22 12.26
N PRO A 52 13.77 2.46 11.98
CA PRO A 52 13.72 1.06 12.39
C PRO A 52 14.82 0.25 11.72
N SER A 53 15.56 -0.52 12.51
CA SER A 53 16.53 -1.48 12.01
C SER A 53 16.04 -2.92 12.24
N LEU A 54 16.32 -3.83 11.30
CA LEU A 54 16.04 -5.24 11.50
C LEU A 54 17.24 -5.93 12.14
N ARG A 55 17.01 -6.70 13.20
CA ARG A 55 18.05 -7.51 13.87
C ARG A 55 18.73 -8.44 12.86
N THR A 56 20.04 -8.62 13.01
CA THR A 56 20.89 -9.40 12.08
C THR A 56 20.42 -10.84 11.91
N GLU A 57 19.88 -11.44 12.98
CA GLU A 57 19.38 -12.82 13.01
C GLU A 57 17.88 -12.95 12.64
N CYS A 58 17.31 -11.99 11.90
CA CYS A 58 15.93 -12.06 11.43
C CYS A 58 15.69 -13.34 10.60
N LYS A 59 15.03 -14.33 11.20
CA LYS A 59 14.59 -15.61 10.60
C LYS A 59 13.12 -15.61 10.17
N TYR A 60 12.39 -14.51 10.38
CA TYR A 60 10.98 -14.38 10.04
C TYR A 60 10.76 -14.61 8.52
N TYR A 61 10.04 -15.67 8.19
CA TYR A 61 9.63 -16.11 6.85
C TYR A 61 10.55 -15.72 5.67
N GLY A 62 11.68 -16.43 5.55
CA GLY A 62 12.67 -16.18 4.48
C GLY A 62 13.71 -15.11 4.81
N GLY A 63 13.61 -14.50 5.99
CA GLY A 63 14.61 -13.64 6.60
C GLY A 63 14.53 -12.16 6.20
N ARG A 64 15.56 -11.39 6.59
CA ARG A 64 15.58 -9.92 6.51
C ARG A 64 15.07 -9.33 5.18
N GLU A 65 15.58 -9.82 4.04
CA GLU A 65 15.20 -9.30 2.72
C GLU A 65 13.76 -9.69 2.33
N ALA A 66 13.32 -10.91 2.67
CA ALA A 66 11.95 -11.35 2.44
C ALA A 66 10.95 -10.54 3.29
N LEU A 67 11.31 -10.23 4.55
CA LEU A 67 10.52 -9.36 5.43
C LEU A 67 10.40 -7.94 4.87
N LEU A 68 11.51 -7.30 4.49
CA LEU A 68 11.50 -5.95 3.89
C LEU A 68 10.59 -5.89 2.65
N ASN A 69 10.78 -6.83 1.71
CA ASN A 69 9.95 -6.92 0.50
C ASN A 69 8.47 -7.19 0.82
N SER A 70 8.16 -7.89 1.91
CA SER A 70 6.79 -8.19 2.31
C SER A 70 6.10 -7.00 2.99
N VAL A 71 6.82 -6.26 3.84
CA VAL A 71 6.33 -5.02 4.45
C VAL A 71 6.06 -3.96 3.39
N GLU A 72 6.96 -3.79 2.43
CA GLU A 72 6.77 -2.86 1.31
C GLU A 72 5.57 -3.25 0.42
N ARG A 73 5.37 -4.55 0.14
CA ARG A 73 4.16 -5.02 -0.56
C ARG A 73 2.88 -4.83 0.26
N PHE A 74 2.96 -4.96 1.58
CA PHE A 74 1.82 -4.84 2.49
C PHE A 74 1.30 -3.40 2.58
N ARG A 75 2.22 -2.42 2.59
CA ARG A 75 1.91 -0.98 2.65
C ARG A 75 1.71 -0.30 1.29
N ASN A 76 1.91 -1.00 0.17
CA ASN A 76 1.72 -0.44 -1.17
C ASN A 76 0.22 -0.44 -1.58
N PHE A 77 -0.55 0.46 -0.98
CA PHE A 77 -1.93 0.76 -1.32
C PHE A 77 -2.28 2.23 -1.05
N PRO A 78 -3.26 2.82 -1.79
CA PRO A 78 -3.64 4.21 -1.62
C PRO A 78 -4.10 4.53 -0.20
N GLY A 79 -3.47 5.54 0.41
CA GLY A 79 -3.80 6.01 1.76
C GLY A 79 -3.14 5.24 2.91
N SER A 80 -2.27 4.27 2.63
CA SER A 80 -1.57 3.48 3.66
C SER A 80 -0.81 4.32 4.69
N MET A 81 -0.29 5.49 4.29
CA MET A 81 0.46 6.40 5.15
C MET A 81 -0.39 6.96 6.31
N ASP A 82 -1.67 7.25 6.07
CA ASP A 82 -2.60 7.65 7.13
C ASP A 82 -3.15 6.43 7.88
N PHE A 83 -3.47 5.35 7.15
CA PHE A 83 -4.01 4.12 7.73
C PHE A 83 -3.11 3.47 8.80
N PHE A 84 -1.78 3.53 8.59
CA PHE A 84 -0.80 3.04 9.56
C PHE A 84 -0.24 4.15 10.47
N GLU A 85 -0.91 5.31 10.58
CA GLU A 85 -0.56 6.40 11.50
C GLU A 85 0.91 6.86 11.38
N SER A 86 1.42 7.02 10.15
CA SER A 86 2.83 7.37 9.91
C SER A 86 3.09 8.89 9.88
N GLU A 87 4.22 9.31 10.46
CA GLU A 87 4.62 10.73 10.54
C GLU A 87 4.91 11.36 9.17
N LEU A 88 4.87 12.69 9.08
CA LEU A 88 5.06 13.42 7.80
C LEU A 88 6.37 13.09 7.07
N SER A 89 7.43 12.75 7.81
CA SER A 89 8.75 12.41 7.27
C SER A 89 8.91 10.94 6.85
N SER A 90 7.88 10.11 7.05
CA SER A 90 7.88 8.70 6.67
C SER A 90 7.93 8.54 5.15
N LEU A 91 8.88 7.76 4.65
CA LEU A 91 9.07 7.55 3.21
C LEU A 91 7.83 6.88 2.60
N TYR A 92 7.40 7.28 1.40
CA TYR A 92 6.38 6.53 0.65
C TYR A 92 6.90 5.12 0.27
N PRO A 93 6.03 4.16 -0.08
CA PRO A 93 6.45 2.81 -0.42
C PRO A 93 7.53 2.79 -1.50
N MET A 94 8.59 2.01 -1.30
CA MET A 94 9.74 1.88 -2.20
C MET A 94 9.47 0.89 -3.35
N LEU A 95 8.20 0.79 -3.75
CA LEU A 95 7.70 -0.05 -4.83
C LEU A 95 6.83 0.83 -5.75
N PRO A 96 6.82 0.54 -7.06
CA PRO A 96 5.94 1.26 -7.98
C PRO A 96 4.48 1.11 -7.54
N PRO A 97 3.68 2.20 -7.59
CA PRO A 97 2.26 2.13 -7.35
C PRO A 97 1.58 1.24 -8.38
N ARG A 98 0.39 0.75 -8.03
CA ARG A 98 -0.34 -0.16 -8.89
C ARG A 98 -0.99 0.58 -10.07
N ILE A 99 -0.67 0.12 -11.28
CA ILE A 99 -1.41 0.47 -12.50
C ILE A 99 -2.53 -0.56 -12.72
N TYR A 100 -3.73 -0.06 -12.92
CA TYR A 100 -4.96 -0.84 -13.11
C TYR A 100 -5.37 -0.81 -14.58
N GLN A 101 -6.10 -1.82 -15.05
CA GLN A 101 -6.52 -1.92 -16.46
C GLN A 101 -8.03 -1.77 -16.61
N SER A 102 -8.47 -1.18 -17.73
CA SER A 102 -9.87 -1.22 -18.14
C SER A 102 -10.32 -2.65 -18.44
N MET A 103 -11.57 -2.98 -18.10
CA MET A 103 -12.25 -4.17 -18.63
C MET A 103 -12.39 -4.12 -20.16
N LYS A 104 -12.47 -2.93 -20.77
CA LYS A 104 -12.63 -2.73 -22.22
C LYS A 104 -11.29 -2.80 -22.99
N ALA A 105 -10.20 -3.17 -22.30
CA ALA A 105 -8.81 -3.16 -22.76
C ALA A 105 -8.26 -1.75 -23.14
N ALA A 106 -6.98 -1.72 -23.51
CA ALA A 106 -6.23 -0.55 -24.02
C ALA A 106 -6.10 0.72 -23.15
N LYS A 107 -6.81 0.84 -22.01
CA LYS A 107 -6.66 1.97 -21.07
C LYS A 107 -6.16 1.51 -19.71
N SER A 108 -5.20 2.28 -19.18
CA SER A 108 -4.62 2.11 -17.85
C SER A 108 -5.07 3.23 -16.91
N TYR A 109 -5.18 2.94 -15.62
CA TYR A 109 -5.62 3.87 -14.57
C TYR A 109 -4.74 3.76 -13.33
N ILE A 110 -4.70 4.82 -12.54
CA ILE A 110 -4.01 4.91 -11.26
C ILE A 110 -4.87 5.71 -10.28
N PHE A 111 -4.72 5.48 -8.98
CA PHE A 111 -5.32 6.37 -7.98
C PHE A 111 -4.58 7.71 -7.96
N LYS A 112 -5.30 8.84 -7.91
CA LYS A 112 -4.69 10.19 -7.83
C LYS A 112 -3.63 10.28 -6.74
N ARG A 113 -3.93 9.77 -5.55
CA ARG A 113 -3.03 9.74 -4.38
C ARG A 113 -1.70 9.02 -4.62
N GLU A 114 -1.70 8.02 -5.50
CA GLU A 114 -0.52 7.24 -5.85
C GLU A 114 0.41 7.95 -6.85
N ILE A 115 -0.02 9.06 -7.47
CA ILE A 115 0.87 9.88 -8.31
C ILE A 115 1.99 10.50 -7.47
N LEU A 116 1.76 10.82 -6.20
CA LEU A 116 2.81 11.29 -5.29
C LEU A 116 3.89 10.21 -5.11
N ASN A 117 3.50 8.95 -4.93
CA ASN A 117 4.44 7.82 -4.90
C ASN A 117 5.16 7.65 -6.24
N GLN A 118 4.45 7.78 -7.36
CA GLN A 118 5.06 7.73 -8.69
C GLN A 118 6.10 8.85 -8.90
N MET A 119 5.84 10.08 -8.42
CA MET A 119 6.79 11.19 -8.47
C MET A 119 8.07 10.90 -7.68
N GLN A 120 7.96 10.30 -6.48
CA GLN A 120 9.12 9.79 -5.75
C GLN A 120 9.89 8.76 -6.57
N MET A 121 9.22 7.74 -7.11
CA MET A 121 9.88 6.66 -7.86
C MET A 121 10.64 7.15 -9.09
N LEU A 122 10.07 8.08 -9.88
CA LEU A 122 10.73 8.68 -11.04
C LEU A 122 11.88 9.62 -10.66
N THR A 123 11.80 10.25 -9.50
CA THR A 123 12.89 11.06 -8.92
C THR A 123 14.06 10.19 -8.47
N MET A 124 13.80 8.95 -8.02
CA MET A 124 14.79 8.01 -7.51
C MET A 124 15.48 7.18 -8.60
N ASN A 125 16.00 7.87 -9.62
CA ASN A 125 16.75 7.29 -10.74
C ASN A 125 18.26 7.24 -10.47
N ASP A 126 19.05 6.88 -11.50
CA ASP A 126 20.52 6.76 -11.42
C ASP A 126 21.25 8.03 -10.96
N SER A 127 20.66 9.21 -11.19
CA SER A 127 21.22 10.49 -10.72
C SER A 127 20.92 10.77 -9.24
N PHE A 128 20.00 10.02 -8.62
CA PHE A 128 19.56 10.18 -7.23
C PHE A 128 19.14 8.83 -6.59
N ARG A 129 20.12 7.93 -6.47
CA ARG A 129 19.93 6.61 -5.84
C ARG A 129 19.81 6.70 -4.31
N MET A 130 19.10 5.77 -3.68
CA MET A 130 19.01 5.69 -2.21
C MET A 130 20.38 5.40 -1.57
N ASN A 131 20.80 6.25 -0.63
CA ASN A 131 22.02 6.10 0.17
C ASN A 131 21.97 7.05 1.40
N GLN A 132 22.91 6.92 2.35
CA GLN A 132 22.95 7.69 3.61
C GLN A 132 23.01 9.23 3.45
N ASN A 133 23.45 9.76 2.31
CA ASN A 133 23.40 11.20 2.03
C ASN A 133 22.02 11.64 1.51
N ASN A 134 21.27 10.72 0.91
CA ASN A 134 19.99 11.00 0.26
C ASN A 134 18.79 10.71 1.17
N VAL A 135 18.94 9.92 2.24
CA VAL A 135 17.86 9.66 3.23
C VAL A 135 17.20 10.95 3.75
N PRO A 136 17.94 12.00 4.21
CA PRO A 136 17.30 13.24 4.65
C PRO A 136 16.53 13.96 3.54
N ILE A 137 17.02 13.88 2.29
CA ILE A 137 16.36 14.49 1.12
C ILE A 137 15.05 13.76 0.82
N VAL A 138 15.04 12.42 0.84
CA VAL A 138 13.82 11.62 0.65
C VAL A 138 12.81 11.86 1.78
N LYS A 139 13.25 12.00 3.04
CA LYS A 139 12.37 12.38 4.16
C LYS A 139 11.74 13.76 3.98
N MET A 140 12.49 14.77 3.56
CA MET A 140 11.93 16.11 3.28
C MET A 140 11.00 16.10 2.05
N MET A 141 11.32 15.31 1.02
CA MET A 141 10.43 15.06 -0.11
C MET A 141 9.12 14.39 0.34
N ALA A 142 9.16 13.47 1.29
CA ALA A 142 7.97 12.89 1.89
C ALA A 142 7.10 13.94 2.61
N ILE A 143 7.70 14.84 3.41
CA ILE A 143 6.98 15.96 4.05
C ILE A 143 6.27 16.84 2.99
N TYR A 144 6.97 17.17 1.89
CA TYR A 144 6.40 17.92 0.78
C TYR A 144 5.19 17.19 0.18
N MET A 145 5.34 15.90 -0.15
CA MET A 145 4.29 15.10 -0.77
C MET A 145 3.09 14.91 0.15
N ARG A 146 3.30 14.60 1.44
CA ARG A 146 2.24 14.50 2.47
C ARG A 146 1.48 15.80 2.69
N THR A 147 2.08 16.94 2.33
CA THR A 147 1.42 18.25 2.36
C THR A 147 0.63 18.52 1.07
N LYS A 148 1.13 18.08 -0.09
CA LYS A 148 0.36 18.14 -1.35
C LYS A 148 -0.80 17.13 -1.41
N ASP A 149 -0.69 16.03 -0.67
CA ASP A 149 -1.74 15.04 -0.42
C ASP A 149 -3.03 15.67 0.14
N GLU A 150 -2.91 16.75 0.90
CA GLU A 150 -4.06 17.50 1.46
C GLU A 150 -4.95 18.12 0.38
N MET A 151 -4.40 18.42 -0.81
CA MET A 151 -5.14 18.97 -1.95
C MET A 151 -6.20 18.01 -2.49
N MET A 152 -6.09 16.71 -2.19
CA MET A 152 -7.05 15.67 -2.59
C MET A 152 -8.19 15.48 -1.57
N GLU A 153 -8.24 16.25 -0.48
CA GLU A 153 -9.30 16.20 0.54
C GLU A 153 -9.53 14.82 1.16
N GLY A 154 -8.51 13.94 1.13
CA GLY A 154 -8.62 12.54 1.57
C GLY A 154 -9.39 11.60 0.64
N LYS A 155 -9.93 12.09 -0.48
CA LYS A 155 -10.70 11.30 -1.45
C LYS A 155 -9.79 10.36 -2.25
N LEU A 156 -10.26 9.13 -2.45
CA LEU A 156 -9.51 8.07 -3.14
C LEU A 156 -10.12 7.80 -4.52
N GLU A 157 -9.79 8.69 -5.46
CA GLU A 157 -10.30 8.68 -6.83
C GLU A 157 -9.29 8.08 -7.82
N PHE A 158 -9.79 7.48 -8.91
CA PHE A 158 -8.99 7.08 -10.06
C PHE A 158 -8.79 8.24 -11.05
N MET A 159 -7.75 8.13 -11.87
CA MET A 159 -7.53 8.93 -13.08
C MET A 159 -6.87 8.04 -14.16
N PRO A 160 -6.95 8.41 -15.45
CA PRO A 160 -6.13 7.80 -16.51
C PRO A 160 -4.64 7.82 -16.17
N TYR A 161 -3.91 6.76 -16.55
CA TYR A 161 -2.47 6.67 -16.36
C TYR A 161 -1.72 7.20 -17.58
N GLU A 162 -1.27 8.45 -17.50
CA GLU A 162 -0.57 9.15 -18.59
C GLU A 162 0.94 8.91 -18.56
N ALA A 163 1.35 7.74 -19.07
CA ALA A 163 2.74 7.28 -19.06
C ALA A 163 3.73 8.26 -19.75
N ASN A 164 3.29 8.95 -20.81
CA ASN A 164 4.13 9.88 -21.57
C ASN A 164 4.48 11.14 -20.77
N GLU A 165 3.50 11.75 -20.10
CA GLU A 165 3.70 12.93 -19.25
C GLU A 165 4.61 12.62 -18.07
N LEU A 166 4.44 11.42 -17.47
CA LEU A 166 5.31 10.93 -16.41
C LEU A 166 6.77 10.71 -16.89
N ALA A 167 6.97 10.20 -18.10
CA ALA A 167 8.31 10.06 -18.69
C ALA A 167 8.96 11.41 -19.03
N VAL A 168 8.18 12.42 -19.43
CA VAL A 168 8.67 13.80 -19.62
C VAL A 168 9.12 14.39 -18.28
N PHE A 169 8.32 14.21 -17.21
CA PHE A 169 8.68 14.62 -15.86
C PHE A 169 9.96 13.95 -15.36
N GLU A 170 10.08 12.63 -15.48
CA GLU A 170 11.28 11.87 -15.11
C GLU A 170 12.53 12.43 -15.80
N LYS A 171 12.45 12.65 -17.11
CA LYS A 171 13.55 13.21 -17.90
C LYS A 171 13.96 14.59 -17.40
N HIS A 172 13.00 15.50 -17.19
CA HIS A 172 13.28 16.86 -16.71
C HIS A 172 13.98 16.85 -15.34
N VAL A 173 13.47 16.07 -14.37
CA VAL A 173 14.08 15.92 -13.04
C VAL A 173 15.50 15.34 -13.14
N THR A 174 15.66 14.27 -13.94
CA THR A 174 16.94 13.59 -14.17
C THR A 174 18.01 14.54 -14.72
N ASP A 175 17.68 15.30 -15.76
CA ASP A 175 18.63 16.22 -16.38
C ASP A 175 19.00 17.38 -15.44
N ARG A 176 18.05 17.87 -14.65
CA ARG A 176 18.30 18.89 -13.61
C ARG A 176 19.24 18.41 -12.51
N PHE A 177 19.12 17.14 -12.08
CA PHE A 177 20.06 16.53 -11.13
C PHE A 177 21.48 16.36 -11.70
N LYS A 178 21.61 15.94 -12.97
CA LYS A 178 22.92 15.88 -13.66
C LYS A 178 23.58 17.25 -13.73
N LEU A 179 22.83 18.32 -14.04
CA LEU A 179 23.38 19.67 -14.03
C LEU A 179 23.92 20.04 -12.63
N ALA A 180 23.11 19.87 -11.58
CA ALA A 180 23.44 20.32 -10.23
C ALA A 180 24.58 19.55 -9.54
N THR A 181 24.80 18.29 -9.91
CA THR A 181 25.94 17.50 -9.43
C THR A 181 27.26 17.93 -10.06
N HIS A 182 27.25 18.43 -11.31
CA HIS A 182 28.46 18.80 -12.04
C HIS A 182 28.79 20.31 -12.06
N LYS A 183 27.82 21.22 -12.17
CA LYS A 183 28.03 22.69 -12.20
C LYS A 183 26.84 23.47 -11.58
N GLY A 184 27.04 24.74 -11.25
CA GLY A 184 25.92 25.68 -11.08
C GLY A 184 25.04 25.55 -9.82
N ARG A 185 25.58 25.07 -8.68
CA ARG A 185 24.87 25.13 -7.38
C ARG A 185 24.43 26.57 -7.06
N LYS A 186 23.12 26.77 -6.89
CA LYS A 186 22.48 28.06 -6.57
C LYS A 186 22.81 28.52 -5.15
N TYR A 187 22.73 27.59 -4.19
CA TYR A 187 23.03 27.86 -2.79
C TYR A 187 24.43 27.34 -2.44
N LYS A 188 25.20 28.14 -1.68
CA LYS A 188 26.49 27.74 -1.12
C LYS A 188 26.71 28.41 0.24
N ILE A 189 27.05 27.62 1.25
CA ILE A 189 27.36 28.05 2.61
C ILE A 189 28.82 28.51 2.63
N HIS A 190 29.02 29.83 2.69
CA HIS A 190 30.35 30.44 2.64
C HIS A 190 30.62 31.33 3.85
N GLN A 191 29.64 32.14 4.24
CA GLN A 191 29.79 33.13 5.31
C GLN A 191 29.67 32.47 6.70
N LYS A 192 30.39 32.97 7.69
CA LYS A 192 30.49 32.34 9.03
C LYS A 192 29.11 32.14 9.70
N HIS A 193 28.18 33.08 9.53
CA HIS A 193 26.83 33.00 10.10
C HIS A 193 25.92 31.98 9.40
N GLN A 194 26.24 31.56 8.17
CA GLN A 194 25.47 30.54 7.42
C GLN A 194 25.81 29.11 7.87
N LYS A 195 26.83 28.93 8.73
CA LYS A 195 27.34 27.62 9.15
C LYS A 195 26.57 27.03 10.35
N THR A 196 25.28 27.33 10.44
CA THR A 196 24.36 26.95 11.52
C THR A 196 23.24 26.06 10.99
N ILE A 197 22.58 25.30 11.88
CA ILE A 197 21.43 24.49 11.48
C ILE A 197 20.20 25.34 11.16
N ASP A 198 20.01 26.45 11.87
CA ASP A 198 18.89 27.37 11.63
C ASP A 198 18.96 28.01 10.23
N TYR A 199 20.15 28.40 9.75
CA TYR A 199 20.30 28.89 8.37
C TYR A 199 19.86 27.83 7.34
N VAL A 200 20.22 26.55 7.55
CA VAL A 200 19.81 25.45 6.67
C VAL A 200 18.28 25.26 6.73
N PHE A 201 17.73 25.22 7.94
CA PHE A 201 16.29 25.07 8.20
C PHE A 201 15.49 26.20 7.54
N ASP A 202 15.80 27.46 7.83
CA ASP A 202 15.11 28.63 7.28
C ASP A 202 15.23 28.65 5.75
N THR A 203 16.40 28.31 5.20
CA THR A 203 16.60 28.23 3.75
C THR A 203 15.67 27.22 3.11
N ILE A 204 15.54 25.97 3.60
CA ILE A 204 14.62 25.02 2.96
C ILE A 204 13.16 25.25 3.35
N LYS A 205 12.86 25.80 4.54
CA LYS A 205 11.52 26.22 4.95
C LYS A 205 10.91 27.18 3.91
N THR A 206 11.70 28.09 3.33
CA THR A 206 11.22 29.00 2.25
C THR A 206 10.80 28.30 0.95
N MET A 207 11.17 27.04 0.74
CA MET A 207 10.87 26.26 -0.48
C MET A 207 9.74 25.25 -0.29
N MET A 208 9.35 25.00 0.97
CA MET A 208 8.41 23.95 1.36
C MET A 208 7.00 24.52 1.51
N PRO A 209 5.95 23.77 1.11
CA PRO A 209 4.58 24.15 1.42
C PRO A 209 4.32 24.05 2.94
N VAL A 210 3.49 24.95 3.46
CA VAL A 210 3.02 24.89 4.85
C VAL A 210 1.98 23.76 4.97
N ASN A 211 2.17 22.86 5.93
CA ASN A 211 1.20 21.83 6.27
C ASN A 211 0.26 22.34 7.37
N LYS A 212 -1.06 22.12 7.26
CA LYS A 212 -2.01 22.66 8.24
C LYS A 212 -1.87 22.03 9.64
N TYR A 213 -1.33 20.82 9.73
CA TYR A 213 -1.02 20.13 10.99
C TYR A 213 0.38 20.46 11.53
N ASP A 214 1.29 20.99 10.70
CA ASP A 214 2.67 21.34 11.08
C ASP A 214 3.08 22.73 10.53
N PRO A 215 2.41 23.82 10.93
CA PRO A 215 2.68 25.15 10.41
C PRO A 215 4.09 25.66 10.78
N GLU A 216 4.67 25.15 11.86
CA GLU A 216 6.02 25.52 12.33
C GLU A 216 7.15 24.69 11.71
N PHE A 217 6.82 23.70 10.86
CA PHE A 217 7.78 22.82 10.19
C PHE A 217 8.60 21.98 11.20
N THR A 218 7.96 21.51 12.27
CA THR A 218 8.51 20.64 13.32
C THR A 218 9.13 19.37 12.73
N SER A 219 8.46 18.74 11.75
CA SER A 219 8.95 17.53 11.08
C SER A 219 10.22 17.80 10.27
N LEU A 220 10.28 18.94 9.59
CA LEU A 220 11.48 19.37 8.85
C LEU A 220 12.64 19.65 9.81
N ARG A 221 12.37 20.35 10.93
CA ARG A 221 13.38 20.61 11.97
C ARG A 221 13.91 19.30 12.55
N LYS A 222 13.04 18.33 12.87
CA LYS A 222 13.42 16.98 13.33
C LYS A 222 14.38 16.29 12.35
N VAL A 223 14.03 16.21 11.07
CA VAL A 223 14.89 15.57 10.03
C VAL A 223 16.26 16.23 9.90
N LEU A 224 16.31 17.57 9.95
CA LEU A 224 17.55 18.33 9.86
C LEU A 224 18.41 18.23 11.12
N MET A 225 17.80 18.19 12.31
CA MET A 225 18.51 18.03 13.60
C MET A 225 19.18 16.66 13.70
N ILE A 226 18.50 15.58 13.34
CA ILE A 226 19.10 14.23 13.25
C ILE A 226 20.35 14.25 12.36
N SER A 227 20.22 14.88 11.18
CA SER A 227 21.35 15.02 10.25
C SER A 227 22.49 15.87 10.83
N HIS A 228 22.18 16.85 11.69
CA HIS A 228 23.14 17.74 12.34
C HIS A 228 23.91 17.06 13.47
N GLU A 229 23.24 16.20 14.24
CA GLU A 229 23.85 15.39 15.30
C GLU A 229 24.90 14.43 14.72
N GLU A 230 24.56 13.73 13.64
CA GLU A 230 25.50 12.89 12.88
C GLU A 230 26.62 13.72 12.21
N ARG A 231 26.25 14.82 11.56
CA ARG A 231 27.11 15.58 10.65
C ARG A 231 26.97 17.10 10.90
N PRO A 232 27.62 17.68 11.93
CA PRO A 232 27.45 19.09 12.26
C PRO A 232 27.73 20.04 11.09
N VAL A 233 26.81 20.98 10.83
CA VAL A 233 26.85 21.90 9.66
C VAL A 233 28.19 22.64 9.53
N HIS A 234 28.74 23.12 10.65
CA HIS A 234 29.99 23.87 10.65
C HIS A 234 31.20 23.05 10.16
N LYS A 235 31.16 21.71 10.24
CA LYS A 235 32.15 20.78 9.68
C LYS A 235 31.78 20.25 8.29
N ASN A 236 30.49 20.16 7.97
CA ASN A 236 29.96 19.40 6.83
C ASN A 236 29.29 20.29 5.75
N GLN A 237 29.76 21.51 5.55
CA GLN A 237 29.13 22.54 4.68
C GLN A 237 28.75 22.03 3.29
N GLN A 238 29.62 21.24 2.63
CA GLN A 238 29.36 20.70 1.28
C GLN A 238 28.17 19.73 1.21
N PHE A 239 27.89 19.01 2.30
CA PHE A 239 26.73 18.12 2.40
C PHE A 239 25.44 18.92 2.52
N TYR A 240 25.44 20.00 3.29
CA TYR A 240 24.28 20.90 3.40
C TYR A 240 24.06 21.75 2.15
N ASP A 241 25.12 22.16 1.45
CA ASP A 241 25.01 22.73 0.11
C ASP A 241 24.28 21.77 -0.83
N TYR A 242 24.71 20.49 -0.85
CA TYR A 242 24.07 19.47 -1.67
C TYR A 242 22.59 19.30 -1.31
N LEU A 243 22.29 19.11 -0.02
CA LEU A 243 20.94 18.93 0.51
C LEU A 243 20.00 20.10 0.16
N ILE A 244 20.44 21.36 0.34
CA ILE A 244 19.65 22.55 -0.01
C ILE A 244 19.40 22.63 -1.53
N ASN A 245 20.43 22.40 -2.36
CA ASN A 245 20.26 22.49 -3.81
C ASN A 245 19.39 21.35 -4.37
N MET A 246 19.44 20.14 -3.78
CA MET A 246 18.55 19.05 -4.16
C MET A 246 17.10 19.35 -3.79
N MET A 247 16.84 19.86 -2.58
CA MET A 247 15.48 20.28 -2.20
C MET A 247 14.96 21.43 -3.05
N TYR A 248 15.80 22.38 -3.45
CA TYR A 248 15.42 23.43 -4.40
C TYR A 248 14.97 22.86 -5.75
N ILE A 249 15.67 21.87 -6.30
CA ILE A 249 15.29 21.27 -7.58
C ILE A 249 14.01 20.46 -7.43
N ILE A 250 13.93 19.59 -6.42
CA ILE A 250 12.74 18.76 -6.15
C ILE A 250 11.51 19.63 -5.98
N THR A 251 11.55 20.66 -5.13
CA THR A 251 10.40 21.55 -4.90
C THR A 251 10.01 22.37 -6.14
N VAL A 252 10.97 22.82 -6.96
CA VAL A 252 10.67 23.53 -8.21
C VAL A 252 10.03 22.59 -9.24
N GLU A 253 10.63 21.44 -9.53
CA GLU A 253 10.07 20.52 -10.54
C GLU A 253 8.73 19.92 -10.09
N PHE A 254 8.56 19.62 -8.79
CA PHE A 254 7.31 19.08 -8.26
C PHE A 254 6.19 20.14 -8.31
N ASN A 255 6.46 21.40 -7.95
CA ASN A 255 5.45 22.45 -8.06
C ASN A 255 5.07 22.71 -9.53
N ASN A 256 6.06 22.74 -10.45
CA ASN A 256 5.79 22.87 -11.89
C ASN A 256 4.89 21.74 -12.40
N PHE A 257 5.22 20.50 -12.05
CA PHE A 257 4.44 19.32 -12.48
C PHE A 257 3.02 19.32 -11.91
N ILE A 258 2.85 19.63 -10.63
CA ILE A 258 1.54 19.72 -9.96
C ILE A 258 0.70 20.84 -10.57
N ASN A 259 1.27 22.03 -10.78
CA ASN A 259 0.55 23.17 -11.31
C ASN A 259 0.07 22.94 -12.75
N ASN A 260 0.89 22.30 -13.59
CA ASN A 260 0.53 21.95 -14.96
C ASN A 260 -0.53 20.82 -15.03
N ASN A 261 -0.64 19.98 -13.99
CA ASN A 261 -1.53 18.82 -13.94
C ASN A 261 -2.52 18.88 -12.75
N MET A 262 -3.00 20.08 -12.41
CA MET A 262 -3.76 20.35 -11.16
C MET A 262 -4.94 19.40 -10.92
N SER A 263 -5.63 18.95 -11.98
CA SER A 263 -6.77 18.02 -11.90
C SER A 263 -6.41 16.60 -11.44
N TRP A 264 -5.13 16.25 -11.42
CA TRP A 264 -4.61 14.99 -10.87
C TRP A 264 -4.40 15.08 -9.35
N PHE A 265 -4.27 16.28 -8.81
CA PHE A 265 -3.97 16.55 -7.40
C PHE A 265 -5.16 17.14 -6.62
N THR A 266 -6.31 17.28 -7.27
CA THR A 266 -7.56 17.79 -6.68
C THR A 266 -8.72 16.81 -6.93
N PRO A 267 -9.77 16.80 -6.09
CA PRO A 267 -10.96 15.97 -6.31
C PRO A 267 -11.67 16.29 -7.62
N TYR A 268 -12.47 15.35 -8.11
CA TYR A 268 -13.36 15.66 -9.22
C TYR A 268 -14.52 16.56 -8.75
N PRO A 269 -14.80 17.68 -9.45
CA PRO A 269 -15.94 18.52 -9.10
C PRO A 269 -17.26 17.78 -9.39
N VAL A 270 -18.27 18.03 -8.57
CA VAL A 270 -19.57 17.33 -8.65
C VAL A 270 -20.37 17.82 -9.87
N ASP A 271 -20.47 19.14 -10.06
CA ASP A 271 -21.35 19.73 -11.10
C ASP A 271 -20.64 20.05 -12.43
N GLN A 272 -19.32 19.87 -12.48
CA GLN A 272 -18.46 20.22 -13.63
C GLN A 272 -17.45 19.11 -13.99
N GLY A 273 -17.59 17.93 -13.37
CA GLY A 273 -16.59 16.86 -13.42
C GLY A 273 -16.54 16.08 -14.73
N PRO A 274 -15.58 15.13 -14.84
CA PRO A 274 -15.59 14.18 -15.94
C PRO A 274 -16.89 13.39 -15.92
N LYS A 275 -17.52 13.28 -17.10
CA LYS A 275 -18.75 12.52 -17.33
C LYS A 275 -18.56 11.00 -17.17
N THR A 276 -17.34 10.54 -16.92
CA THR A 276 -16.99 9.13 -16.71
C THR A 276 -17.01 8.78 -15.22
N ALA A 277 -17.78 7.75 -14.89
CA ALA A 277 -17.81 7.13 -13.57
C ALA A 277 -16.72 6.05 -13.52
N TYR A 278 -15.75 6.16 -12.61
CA TYR A 278 -14.63 5.21 -12.48
C TYR A 278 -14.90 4.24 -11.34
N VAL A 279 -15.19 2.98 -11.67
CA VAL A 279 -15.73 2.01 -10.71
C VAL A 279 -14.92 0.72 -10.75
N ARG A 280 -14.60 0.17 -9.58
CA ARG A 280 -13.79 -1.05 -9.50
C ARG A 280 -14.58 -2.29 -9.83
N LEU A 281 -14.01 -3.09 -10.73
CA LEU A 281 -14.45 -4.44 -11.05
C LEU A 281 -13.53 -5.43 -10.35
N PHE A 282 -13.99 -6.02 -9.26
CA PHE A 282 -13.27 -7.08 -8.57
C PHE A 282 -13.44 -8.39 -9.34
N LYS A 283 -12.33 -9.08 -9.59
CA LYS A 283 -12.30 -10.32 -10.39
C LYS A 283 -11.89 -11.51 -9.53
N GLU A 284 -12.79 -12.48 -9.46
CA GLU A 284 -12.57 -13.83 -8.91
C GLU A 284 -12.36 -14.84 -10.05
N THR A 285 -12.11 -16.11 -9.74
CA THR A 285 -11.88 -17.17 -10.72
C THR A 285 -13.06 -17.37 -11.65
N ASN A 286 -14.27 -17.45 -11.08
CA ASN A 286 -15.50 -17.83 -11.78
C ASN A 286 -16.49 -16.67 -11.97
N ASN A 287 -16.26 -15.51 -11.33
CA ASN A 287 -17.17 -14.37 -11.40
C ASN A 287 -16.44 -13.01 -11.31
N SER A 288 -17.17 -11.92 -11.52
CA SER A 288 -16.68 -10.56 -11.28
C SER A 288 -17.80 -9.65 -10.78
N TYR A 289 -17.46 -8.71 -9.90
CA TYR A 289 -18.44 -7.92 -9.18
C TYR A 289 -17.98 -6.48 -8.94
N VAL A 290 -18.95 -5.64 -8.63
CA VAL A 290 -18.80 -4.19 -8.44
C VAL A 290 -19.42 -3.81 -7.09
N LEU A 291 -18.73 -3.00 -6.28
CA LEU A 291 -19.34 -2.41 -5.09
C LEU A 291 -20.52 -1.52 -5.49
N GLY A 292 -21.74 -1.90 -5.11
CA GLY A 292 -22.97 -1.24 -5.55
C GLY A 292 -23.01 0.24 -5.16
N PHE A 293 -22.66 0.55 -3.92
CA PHE A 293 -22.63 1.92 -3.42
C PHE A 293 -21.46 2.76 -3.98
N GLU A 294 -20.37 2.12 -4.43
CA GLU A 294 -19.32 2.81 -5.20
C GLU A 294 -19.83 3.21 -6.58
N LEU A 295 -20.48 2.28 -7.30
CA LEU A 295 -21.14 2.55 -8.57
C LEU A 295 -22.20 3.65 -8.43
N LEU A 296 -23.04 3.58 -7.40
CA LEU A 296 -24.11 4.55 -7.16
C LEU A 296 -23.54 5.97 -6.94
N ARG A 297 -22.53 6.12 -6.08
CA ARG A 297 -21.93 7.45 -5.85
C ARG A 297 -21.25 7.99 -7.11
N GLU A 298 -20.50 7.16 -7.85
CA GLU A 298 -19.85 7.62 -9.09
C GLU A 298 -20.85 7.99 -10.18
N MET A 299 -21.96 7.25 -10.30
CA MET A 299 -23.06 7.60 -11.20
C MET A 299 -23.72 8.93 -10.79
N LYS A 300 -23.98 9.15 -9.49
CA LYS A 300 -24.50 10.44 -8.98
C LYS A 300 -23.53 11.60 -9.23
N ARG A 301 -22.22 11.41 -8.96
CA ARG A 301 -21.16 12.40 -9.23
C ARG A 301 -21.09 12.78 -10.71
N CYS A 302 -21.46 11.88 -11.62
CA CYS A 302 -21.52 12.13 -13.06
C CYS A 302 -22.91 12.54 -13.57
N ALA A 303 -23.84 12.91 -12.68
CA ALA A 303 -25.23 13.27 -13.00
C ALA A 303 -25.95 12.24 -13.90
N MET A 304 -25.67 10.94 -13.69
CA MET A 304 -26.35 9.85 -14.39
C MET A 304 -27.67 9.49 -13.70
N ASP A 305 -28.65 9.01 -14.47
CA ASP A 305 -29.84 8.37 -13.90
C ASP A 305 -29.47 7.11 -13.11
N THR A 306 -29.93 7.05 -11.85
CA THR A 306 -29.63 6.00 -10.87
C THR A 306 -30.85 5.22 -10.40
N VAL A 307 -32.07 5.52 -10.86
CA VAL A 307 -33.32 5.00 -10.24
C VAL A 307 -33.32 3.47 -10.13
N GLN A 308 -33.00 2.77 -11.22
CA GLN A 308 -32.93 1.30 -11.23
C GLN A 308 -31.83 0.75 -10.30
N LEU A 309 -30.70 1.46 -10.17
CA LEU A 309 -29.61 1.05 -9.29
C LEU A 309 -29.97 1.28 -7.81
N GLU A 310 -30.71 2.35 -7.51
CA GLU A 310 -31.24 2.61 -6.17
C GLU A 310 -32.28 1.56 -5.76
N GLU A 311 -33.13 1.11 -6.69
CA GLU A 311 -34.04 -0.02 -6.49
C GLU A 311 -33.28 -1.34 -6.25
N MET A 312 -32.25 -1.64 -7.05
CA MET A 312 -31.39 -2.83 -6.84
C MET A 312 -30.62 -2.81 -5.51
N LEU A 313 -30.28 -1.61 -5.02
CA LEU A 313 -29.60 -1.39 -3.75
C LEU A 313 -30.55 -1.06 -2.60
N GLN A 314 -31.87 -1.10 -2.85
CA GLN A 314 -32.87 -0.95 -1.81
C GLN A 314 -32.67 -2.08 -0.79
N ASP A 315 -32.66 -1.71 0.49
CA ASP A 315 -32.40 -2.63 1.59
C ASP A 315 -31.09 -3.40 1.37
N LYS A 316 -29.99 -2.68 1.07
CA LYS A 316 -28.62 -3.22 1.00
C LYS A 316 -27.64 -2.39 1.82
N GLY A 317 -26.65 -3.06 2.43
CA GLY A 317 -25.57 -2.42 3.17
C GLY A 317 -24.43 -1.96 2.24
N PRO A 318 -23.54 -1.05 2.70
CA PRO A 318 -22.54 -0.39 1.86
C PRO A 318 -21.57 -1.35 1.15
N MET A 319 -21.31 -2.53 1.74
CA MET A 319 -20.43 -3.58 1.18
C MET A 319 -21.14 -4.56 0.23
N TYR A 320 -22.39 -4.29 -0.17
CA TYR A 320 -23.08 -5.14 -1.14
C TYR A 320 -22.45 -5.00 -2.53
N CYS A 321 -22.01 -6.13 -3.09
CA CYS A 321 -21.50 -6.19 -4.44
C CYS A 321 -22.55 -6.73 -5.42
N LEU A 322 -22.68 -6.06 -6.56
CA LEU A 322 -23.49 -6.48 -7.71
C LEU A 322 -22.67 -7.39 -8.62
N ASP A 323 -23.32 -8.39 -9.22
CA ASP A 323 -22.74 -9.20 -10.28
C ASP A 323 -22.54 -8.33 -11.54
N ILE A 324 -21.41 -8.53 -12.24
CA ILE A 324 -21.12 -7.75 -13.45
C ILE A 324 -22.22 -7.85 -14.52
N ARG A 325 -22.94 -8.98 -14.60
CA ARG A 325 -24.06 -9.16 -15.54
C ARG A 325 -25.23 -8.24 -15.22
N GLU A 326 -25.50 -8.01 -13.93
CA GLU A 326 -26.50 -7.06 -13.47
C GLU A 326 -26.08 -5.62 -13.83
N VAL A 327 -24.83 -5.24 -13.54
CA VAL A 327 -24.29 -3.91 -13.88
C VAL A 327 -24.32 -3.64 -15.39
N LEU A 328 -24.01 -4.62 -16.23
CA LEU A 328 -24.05 -4.48 -17.69
C LEU A 328 -25.48 -4.32 -18.22
N SER A 329 -26.48 -4.87 -17.53
CA SER A 329 -27.91 -4.75 -17.89
C SER A 329 -28.42 -3.29 -17.83
N LEU A 330 -27.80 -2.45 -16.99
CA LEU A 330 -28.09 -1.01 -16.86
C LEU A 330 -27.69 -0.18 -18.10
N LYS A 331 -26.96 -0.75 -19.08
CA LYS A 331 -26.61 -0.12 -20.38
C LYS A 331 -25.96 1.28 -20.29
N ARG A 332 -25.23 1.58 -19.22
CA ARG A 332 -24.60 2.89 -18.99
C ARG A 332 -23.28 3.03 -19.76
N GLN A 333 -23.27 3.83 -20.83
CA GLN A 333 -22.10 3.97 -21.73
C GLN A 333 -20.87 4.64 -21.08
N ASN A 334 -21.09 5.48 -20.06
CA ASN A 334 -20.05 6.29 -19.42
C ASN A 334 -19.49 5.68 -18.11
N VAL A 335 -19.84 4.43 -17.78
CA VAL A 335 -19.20 3.72 -16.66
C VAL A 335 -17.93 3.04 -17.17
N GLU A 336 -16.82 3.28 -16.48
CA GLU A 336 -15.54 2.66 -16.74
C GLU A 336 -15.18 1.69 -15.63
N LEU A 337 -15.02 0.42 -16.00
CA LEU A 337 -14.82 -0.69 -15.09
C LEU A 337 -13.33 -1.01 -14.97
N ILE A 338 -12.77 -0.75 -13.79
CA ILE A 338 -11.33 -0.82 -13.52
C ILE A 338 -11.00 -2.12 -12.79
N VAL A 339 -10.29 -3.03 -13.48
CA VAL A 339 -10.04 -4.40 -13.02
C VAL A 339 -9.14 -4.41 -11.78
N THR A 340 -9.74 -4.82 -10.65
CA THR A 340 -9.14 -4.81 -9.32
C THR A 340 -9.08 -6.22 -8.73
N GLN A 341 -8.00 -6.93 -9.03
CA GLN A 341 -7.62 -8.15 -8.29
C GLN A 341 -7.15 -7.80 -6.87
N HIS A 342 -7.51 -8.63 -5.87
CA HIS A 342 -6.94 -8.54 -4.51
C HIS A 342 -5.42 -8.80 -4.51
N LYS A 343 -4.69 -8.23 -3.55
CA LYS A 343 -3.25 -8.49 -3.37
C LYS A 343 -2.99 -9.04 -1.97
N LYS A 344 -2.08 -10.01 -1.89
CA LYS A 344 -1.53 -10.54 -0.65
C LYS A 344 -0.04 -10.19 -0.60
N ALA A 345 0.44 -9.82 0.58
CA ALA A 345 1.84 -9.56 0.89
C ALA A 345 2.26 -10.55 1.97
N HIS A 346 3.03 -11.58 1.58
CA HIS A 346 3.42 -12.74 2.39
C HIS A 346 2.53 -13.03 3.62
N LYS A 347 1.51 -13.87 3.44
CA LYS A 347 0.51 -14.29 4.46
C LYS A 347 -0.38 -13.17 5.04
N LYS A 348 -0.08 -11.89 4.83
CA LYS A 348 -0.99 -10.77 5.13
C LYS A 348 -1.76 -10.32 3.89
N ASN A 349 -2.98 -9.85 4.09
CA ASN A 349 -3.77 -9.22 3.03
C ASN A 349 -3.40 -7.73 2.91
N VAL A 350 -3.39 -7.21 1.69
CA VAL A 350 -3.24 -5.77 1.44
C VAL A 350 -4.62 -5.13 1.54
N TRP A 351 -4.73 -4.02 2.28
CA TRP A 351 -6.01 -3.34 2.48
C TRP A 351 -6.56 -2.74 1.19
N ILE A 352 -7.88 -2.84 1.02
CA ILE A 352 -8.60 -2.25 -0.10
C ILE A 352 -9.20 -0.93 0.41
N PRO A 353 -8.75 0.24 -0.07
CA PRO A 353 -9.35 1.50 0.29
C PRO A 353 -10.80 1.58 -0.21
N LEU A 354 -11.66 2.24 0.54
CA LEU A 354 -12.99 2.67 0.14
C LEU A 354 -12.96 4.19 -0.08
N VAL A 355 -13.88 4.68 -0.90
CA VAL A 355 -13.82 6.06 -1.40
C VAL A 355 -14.32 7.09 -0.37
N ASP A 356 -14.93 6.62 0.72
CA ASP A 356 -15.19 7.41 1.94
C ASP A 356 -13.95 7.54 2.86
N GLY A 357 -12.81 6.94 2.46
CA GLY A 357 -11.58 6.93 3.25
C GLY A 357 -11.46 5.77 4.25
N THR A 358 -12.48 4.91 4.35
CA THR A 358 -12.41 3.67 5.15
C THR A 358 -11.72 2.54 4.37
N PHE A 359 -11.57 1.36 4.97
CA PHE A 359 -10.87 0.23 4.36
C PHE A 359 -11.63 -1.08 4.54
N CYS A 360 -11.41 -2.02 3.63
CA CYS A 360 -11.97 -3.36 3.69
C CYS A 360 -10.96 -4.44 3.24
N LEU A 361 -11.30 -5.71 3.52
CA LEU A 361 -10.62 -6.90 3.00
C LEU A 361 -11.64 -7.88 2.42
N PRO A 362 -11.27 -8.77 1.48
CA PRO A 362 -12.16 -9.84 1.05
C PRO A 362 -12.43 -10.83 2.20
N ALA A 363 -13.64 -11.38 2.25
CA ALA A 363 -14.11 -12.18 3.39
C ALA A 363 -13.30 -13.49 3.58
N GLU A 364 -13.10 -14.27 2.54
CA GLU A 364 -12.37 -15.55 2.59
C GLU A 364 -10.92 -15.40 3.12
N PRO A 365 -10.08 -14.49 2.59
CA PRO A 365 -8.77 -14.21 3.17
C PRO A 365 -8.78 -13.61 4.60
N THR A 366 -9.89 -13.02 5.04
CA THR A 366 -10.04 -12.50 6.41
C THR A 366 -10.23 -13.64 7.42
N ILE A 367 -10.95 -14.69 7.04
CA ILE A 367 -11.09 -15.92 7.84
C ILE A 367 -9.74 -16.62 7.98
N GLN A 368 -9.02 -16.77 6.87
CA GLN A 368 -7.66 -17.32 6.83
C GLN A 368 -6.71 -16.57 7.79
N TYR A 369 -6.84 -15.24 7.88
CA TYR A 369 -6.06 -14.42 8.81
C TYR A 369 -6.30 -14.78 10.29
N PHE A 370 -7.55 -14.94 10.73
CA PHE A 370 -7.85 -15.29 12.13
C PHE A 370 -7.37 -16.71 12.48
N ILE A 371 -7.48 -17.65 11.53
CA ILE A 371 -6.98 -19.02 11.69
C ILE A 371 -5.44 -19.01 11.84
N PHE A 372 -4.73 -18.31 10.96
CA PHE A 372 -3.27 -18.20 11.03
C PHE A 372 -2.79 -17.40 12.25
N TRP A 373 -3.55 -16.41 12.72
CA TRP A 373 -3.26 -15.73 13.99
C TRP A 373 -3.37 -16.70 15.18
N ALA A 374 -4.42 -17.54 15.24
CA ALA A 374 -4.55 -18.54 16.29
C ALA A 374 -3.46 -19.63 16.22
N HIS A 375 -3.04 -20.02 15.01
CA HIS A 375 -1.87 -20.88 14.78
C HIS A 375 -0.59 -20.27 15.33
N ASN A 376 -0.28 -19.02 14.98
CA ASN A 376 0.96 -18.33 15.37
C ASN A 376 1.07 -18.09 16.88
N LYS A 377 -0.07 -18.03 17.59
CA LYS A 377 -0.15 -18.02 19.06
C LYS A 377 -0.03 -19.41 19.70
N GLY A 378 -0.09 -20.49 18.92
CA GLY A 378 0.00 -21.86 19.42
C GLY A 378 -1.22 -22.36 20.18
N TYR A 379 -2.40 -21.74 20.03
CA TYR A 379 -3.61 -22.09 20.80
C TYR A 379 -4.03 -23.56 20.67
N PHE A 380 -3.59 -24.28 19.63
CA PHE A 380 -3.90 -25.68 19.38
C PHE A 380 -2.75 -26.65 19.70
N GLN A 381 -1.63 -26.20 20.28
CA GLN A 381 -0.51 -27.06 20.67
C GLN A 381 -0.81 -27.76 22.01
N ASN A 382 -0.75 -29.09 22.03
CA ASN A 382 -0.98 -29.92 23.22
C ASN A 382 -2.36 -29.70 23.87
N VAL A 383 -3.41 -29.71 23.04
CA VAL A 383 -4.77 -29.39 23.45
C VAL A 383 -5.70 -30.58 23.16
N SER A 384 -6.59 -30.91 24.10
CA SER A 384 -7.58 -31.98 23.90
C SER A 384 -8.67 -31.57 22.88
N ILE A 385 -9.39 -32.56 22.37
CA ILE A 385 -10.49 -32.37 21.41
C ILE A 385 -11.55 -31.41 21.96
N GLU A 386 -11.96 -31.56 23.23
CA GLU A 386 -12.97 -30.71 23.87
C GLU A 386 -12.48 -29.27 24.02
N ARG A 387 -11.19 -29.09 24.33
CA ARG A 387 -10.60 -27.76 24.50
C ARG A 387 -10.32 -27.09 23.16
N ARG A 388 -10.00 -27.85 22.11
CA ARG A 388 -10.00 -27.38 20.71
C ARG A 388 -11.39 -26.87 20.34
N ASP A 389 -12.42 -27.66 20.54
CA ASP A 389 -13.79 -27.27 20.17
C ASP A 389 -14.21 -25.98 20.90
N LYS A 390 -13.85 -25.86 22.19
CA LYS A 390 -14.04 -24.62 22.94
C LYS A 390 -13.28 -23.41 22.38
N ILE A 391 -12.14 -23.60 21.72
CA ILE A 391 -11.42 -22.54 21.00
C ILE A 391 -12.12 -22.21 19.68
N LEU A 392 -12.61 -23.22 18.96
CA LEU A 392 -13.35 -23.06 17.70
C LEU A 392 -14.69 -22.36 17.87
N ASP A 393 -15.34 -22.48 19.03
CA ASP A 393 -16.52 -21.67 19.39
C ASP A 393 -16.26 -20.16 19.23
N ALA A 394 -15.03 -19.67 19.48
CA ALA A 394 -14.69 -18.27 19.28
C ALA A 394 -14.78 -17.82 17.81
N PHE A 395 -14.66 -18.74 16.85
CA PHE A 395 -14.78 -18.43 15.43
C PHE A 395 -16.25 -18.21 15.01
N SER A 396 -17.23 -18.48 15.90
CA SER A 396 -18.63 -18.12 15.65
C SER A 396 -18.83 -16.61 15.52
N PHE A 397 -18.00 -15.76 16.15
CA PHE A 397 -18.05 -14.31 15.99
C PHE A 397 -17.81 -13.86 14.54
N ILE A 398 -17.01 -14.61 13.78
CA ILE A 398 -16.84 -14.41 12.34
C ILE A 398 -18.19 -14.61 11.64
N LYS A 399 -18.84 -15.75 11.90
CA LYS A 399 -20.15 -16.08 11.34
C LYS A 399 -21.17 -14.99 11.69
N THR A 400 -21.34 -14.67 12.97
CA THR A 400 -22.32 -13.69 13.45
C THR A 400 -22.10 -12.31 12.84
N THR A 401 -20.86 -11.81 12.79
CA THR A 401 -20.58 -10.48 12.20
C THR A 401 -20.88 -10.46 10.69
N LEU A 402 -20.57 -11.55 9.99
CA LEU A 402 -20.81 -11.67 8.55
C LEU A 402 -22.29 -11.94 8.21
N GLU A 403 -23.05 -12.57 9.11
CA GLU A 403 -24.51 -12.68 9.05
C GLU A 403 -25.19 -11.34 9.38
N GLU A 404 -24.72 -10.58 10.38
CA GLU A 404 -25.18 -9.22 10.65
C GLU A 404 -25.03 -8.29 9.44
N MET A 405 -23.91 -8.40 8.70
CA MET A 405 -23.73 -7.65 7.46
C MET A 405 -24.82 -7.94 6.41
N GLN A 406 -25.42 -9.14 6.44
CA GLN A 406 -26.58 -9.50 5.62
C GLN A 406 -27.92 -9.07 6.25
N VAL A 407 -28.01 -9.05 7.59
CA VAL A 407 -29.25 -8.85 8.37
C VAL A 407 -29.52 -7.38 8.75
N ARG A 408 -28.54 -6.46 8.67
CA ARG A 408 -28.70 -4.97 8.85
C ARG A 408 -29.57 -4.30 7.76
N VAL A 409 -30.51 -5.06 7.20
CA VAL A 409 -31.09 -4.92 5.87
C VAL A 409 -32.50 -5.55 5.78
N PHE A 410 -32.91 -6.47 6.67
CA PHE A 410 -34.28 -7.03 6.64
C PHE A 410 -34.91 -7.15 8.03
N ASN A 411 -36.16 -6.66 8.13
CA ASN A 411 -37.05 -6.97 9.26
C ASN A 411 -37.60 -8.40 9.13
N PHE A 412 -37.53 -9.14 10.24
CA PHE A 412 -38.34 -10.31 10.66
C PHE A 412 -38.90 -11.33 9.64
N LEU A 413 -38.69 -12.62 9.96
CA LEU A 413 -39.31 -13.85 9.40
C LEU A 413 -38.82 -14.19 7.96
N ASP A 414 -37.80 -15.03 7.76
CA ASP A 414 -37.86 -16.49 7.99
C ASP A 414 -36.44 -17.09 8.12
N CYS A 415 -36.27 -18.14 8.93
CA CYS A 415 -34.97 -18.73 9.31
C CYS A 415 -34.60 -20.00 8.51
N SER A 416 -35.24 -20.26 7.37
CA SER A 416 -35.10 -21.50 6.59
C SER A 416 -34.16 -21.40 5.36
N CYS A 417 -33.22 -20.47 5.34
CA CYS A 417 -32.39 -20.16 4.17
C CYS A 417 -30.91 -20.58 4.32
N LEU A 418 -30.64 -21.89 4.44
CA LEU A 418 -29.28 -22.43 4.69
C LEU A 418 -28.29 -22.37 3.50
N ASN A 419 -28.63 -21.72 2.39
CA ASN A 419 -27.83 -21.62 1.15
C ASN A 419 -27.47 -20.15 0.77
N VAL A 420 -27.40 -19.21 1.73
CA VAL A 420 -27.32 -17.76 1.46
C VAL A 420 -25.91 -17.17 1.58
N PHE A 421 -24.98 -17.65 0.75
CA PHE A 421 -23.71 -16.94 0.46
C PHE A 421 -23.56 -16.49 -1.02
N GLN A 422 -24.63 -16.65 -1.80
CA GLN A 422 -24.76 -16.12 -3.17
C GLN A 422 -25.25 -14.66 -3.25
N LYS A 423 -25.53 -13.97 -2.13
CA LYS A 423 -26.13 -12.61 -2.13
C LYS A 423 -25.12 -11.48 -1.85
N GLY A 424 -24.19 -11.27 -2.77
CA GLY A 424 -23.46 -9.99 -2.95
C GLY A 424 -22.38 -9.56 -1.93
N TYR A 425 -22.44 -9.94 -0.66
CA TYR A 425 -21.41 -9.50 0.30
C TYR A 425 -20.11 -10.31 0.14
N ARG A 426 -19.06 -9.67 -0.39
CA ARG A 426 -17.73 -10.27 -0.65
C ARG A 426 -16.58 -9.59 0.11
N LEU A 427 -16.80 -8.38 0.62
CA LEU A 427 -15.83 -7.54 1.31
C LEU A 427 -16.31 -7.24 2.74
N VAL A 428 -15.37 -7.18 3.69
CA VAL A 428 -15.61 -6.95 5.12
C VAL A 428 -14.94 -5.63 5.52
N LEU A 429 -15.70 -4.73 6.15
CA LEU A 429 -15.18 -3.46 6.64
C LEU A 429 -14.14 -3.66 7.74
N GLN A 430 -13.13 -2.79 7.78
CA GLN A 430 -12.13 -2.73 8.86
C GLN A 430 -12.78 -2.79 10.25
N SER A 431 -13.82 -1.98 10.50
CA SER A 431 -14.49 -1.92 11.80
C SER A 431 -15.25 -3.19 12.16
N ASP A 432 -15.72 -3.96 11.17
CA ASP A 432 -16.31 -5.28 11.41
C ASP A 432 -15.22 -6.36 11.61
N ILE A 433 -14.04 -6.23 10.99
CA ILE A 433 -12.84 -7.06 11.27
C ILE A 433 -12.32 -6.82 12.70
N GLU A 434 -12.33 -5.57 13.16
CA GLU A 434 -11.96 -5.19 14.53
C GLU A 434 -12.94 -5.80 15.54
N LYS A 435 -14.27 -5.70 15.31
CA LYS A 435 -15.28 -6.37 16.15
C LYS A 435 -15.08 -7.89 16.23
N ILE A 436 -14.79 -8.56 15.11
CA ILE A 436 -14.50 -10.00 15.10
C ILE A 436 -13.31 -10.31 16.02
N LYS A 437 -12.22 -9.53 15.89
CA LYS A 437 -11.01 -9.70 16.70
C LYS A 437 -11.30 -9.50 18.18
N ASP A 438 -12.02 -8.43 18.53
CA ASP A 438 -12.32 -8.09 19.91
C ASP A 438 -13.29 -9.12 20.54
N GLY A 439 -14.28 -9.60 19.79
CA GLY A 439 -15.17 -10.68 20.22
C GLY A 439 -14.44 -12.01 20.47
N ILE A 440 -13.49 -12.39 19.61
CA ILE A 440 -12.62 -13.56 19.84
C ILE A 440 -11.79 -13.39 21.11
N LEU A 441 -11.16 -12.21 21.30
CA LEU A 441 -10.32 -11.93 22.48
C LEU A 441 -11.12 -11.88 23.78
N GLU A 442 -12.30 -11.27 23.77
CA GLU A 442 -13.22 -11.26 24.90
C GLU A 442 -13.72 -12.67 25.23
N TYR A 443 -14.11 -13.45 24.22
CA TYR A 443 -14.51 -14.83 24.41
C TYR A 443 -13.38 -15.67 25.02
N PHE A 444 -12.14 -15.51 24.54
CA PHE A 444 -10.97 -16.18 25.13
C PHE A 444 -10.75 -15.77 26.59
N LYS A 445 -10.81 -14.47 26.91
CA LYS A 445 -10.70 -13.95 28.29
C LYS A 445 -11.78 -14.57 29.20
N ASN A 446 -13.04 -14.51 28.78
CA ASN A 446 -14.19 -15.00 29.55
C ASN A 446 -14.14 -16.52 29.75
N ASN A 447 -13.61 -17.27 28.78
CA ASN A 447 -13.47 -18.73 28.84
C ASN A 447 -12.13 -19.23 29.39
N LYS A 448 -11.28 -18.32 29.89
CA LYS A 448 -9.92 -18.59 30.39
C LYS A 448 -9.11 -19.40 29.36
N ILE A 449 -9.17 -18.98 28.10
CA ILE A 449 -8.35 -19.49 27.00
C ILE A 449 -7.14 -18.58 26.86
N SER A 450 -5.96 -19.19 26.97
CA SER A 450 -4.67 -18.54 26.81
C SER A 450 -3.81 -19.40 25.87
N PRO A 451 -2.82 -18.82 25.18
CA PRO A 451 -1.80 -19.60 24.49
C PRO A 451 -0.99 -20.45 25.50
N PRO A 452 -0.24 -21.47 25.03
CA PRO A 452 0.70 -22.21 25.88
C PRO A 452 1.77 -21.27 26.45
N ALA A 453 2.24 -21.58 27.66
CA ALA A 453 3.29 -20.79 28.33
C ALA A 453 4.63 -20.86 27.58
N GLU A 454 4.94 -22.02 26.99
CA GLU A 454 6.05 -22.22 26.07
C GLU A 454 5.48 -22.68 24.72
N LYS A 455 5.43 -21.77 23.74
CA LYS A 455 5.03 -22.10 22.37
C LYS A 455 6.20 -22.76 21.64
N LYS A 456 5.95 -23.90 21.00
CA LYS A 456 6.92 -24.53 20.09
C LYS A 456 6.87 -23.86 18.72
N GLU A 457 8.02 -23.40 18.24
CA GLU A 457 8.16 -22.89 16.87
C GLU A 457 8.43 -24.02 15.88
N VAL A 458 7.97 -23.84 14.63
CA VAL A 458 8.28 -24.77 13.53
C VAL A 458 9.79 -24.85 13.33
N ARG A 459 10.33 -26.06 13.37
CA ARG A 459 11.78 -26.31 13.22
C ARG A 459 12.23 -25.97 11.81
N HIS A 460 13.32 -25.22 11.72
CA HIS A 460 13.93 -24.89 10.43
C HIS A 460 14.51 -26.14 9.78
N ILE A 461 14.16 -26.37 8.51
CA ILE A 461 14.81 -27.36 7.64
C ILE A 461 15.67 -26.58 6.65
N ASP A 462 16.98 -26.81 6.68
CA ASP A 462 17.91 -26.17 5.76
C ASP A 462 17.62 -26.54 4.31
N LYS A 463 17.91 -25.58 3.39
CA LYS A 463 17.53 -25.55 1.97
C LYS A 463 17.37 -26.94 1.32
N GLY A 464 16.15 -27.45 1.36
CA GLY A 464 15.75 -28.72 0.79
C GLY A 464 14.23 -28.85 0.74
N LEU A 465 13.73 -29.74 -0.11
CA LEU A 465 12.30 -30.04 -0.18
C LEU A 465 11.93 -30.97 0.97
N TRP A 466 11.21 -30.45 1.97
CA TRP A 466 10.68 -31.26 3.09
C TRP A 466 9.82 -32.43 2.57
N THR A 467 9.81 -33.55 3.29
CA THR A 467 9.08 -34.78 2.97
C THR A 467 7.79 -34.91 3.78
N ILE A 468 6.86 -35.78 3.36
CA ILE A 468 5.65 -36.11 4.15
C ILE A 468 6.05 -36.58 5.56
N LYS A 469 7.09 -37.42 5.67
CA LYS A 469 7.59 -37.92 6.96
C LYS A 469 8.01 -36.78 7.88
N GLN A 470 8.77 -35.80 7.37
CA GLN A 470 9.18 -34.62 8.14
C GLN A 470 7.98 -33.73 8.53
N LEU A 471 6.99 -33.56 7.65
CA LEU A 471 5.77 -32.82 8.00
C LEU A 471 4.97 -33.53 9.11
N VAL A 472 4.87 -34.86 9.07
CA VAL A 472 4.23 -35.66 10.13
C VAL A 472 5.02 -35.61 11.44
N GLU A 473 6.36 -35.67 11.38
CA GLU A 473 7.23 -35.50 12.54
C GLU A 473 7.13 -34.08 13.15
N GLU A 474 6.85 -33.07 12.32
CA GLU A 474 6.65 -31.68 12.76
C GLU A 474 5.29 -31.47 13.42
N ILE A 475 4.20 -31.99 12.83
CA ILE A 475 2.84 -31.99 13.42
C ILE A 475 2.87 -32.57 14.84
N LYS A 476 3.58 -33.69 15.02
CA LYS A 476 3.74 -34.37 16.32
C LYS A 476 4.63 -33.62 17.29
N TYR A 477 5.73 -33.03 16.82
CA TYR A 477 6.61 -32.20 17.65
C TYR A 477 5.87 -30.99 18.23
N LEU A 478 5.05 -30.34 17.41
CA LEU A 478 4.16 -29.23 17.78
C LEU A 478 2.90 -29.68 18.55
N GLU A 479 2.73 -30.99 18.81
CA GLU A 479 1.60 -31.61 19.52
C GLU A 479 0.22 -31.22 18.95
N LEU A 480 0.14 -31.08 17.62
CA LEU A 480 -1.08 -30.68 16.91
C LEU A 480 -2.00 -31.86 16.58
N ASP A 481 -1.46 -33.08 16.56
CA ASP A 481 -2.21 -34.32 16.36
C ASP A 481 -3.09 -34.69 17.57
N THR A 482 -2.86 -34.07 18.74
CA THR A 482 -3.75 -34.18 19.90
C THR A 482 -5.07 -33.44 19.69
N ALA A 483 -5.00 -32.23 19.13
CA ALA A 483 -6.17 -31.42 18.78
C ALA A 483 -6.80 -31.91 17.46
N PHE A 484 -5.99 -32.23 16.45
CA PHE A 484 -6.43 -32.63 15.11
C PHE A 484 -5.82 -33.99 14.71
N PRO A 485 -6.34 -35.13 15.20
CA PRO A 485 -5.82 -36.47 14.85
C PRO A 485 -5.79 -36.76 13.34
N GLU A 486 -6.68 -36.14 12.57
CA GLU A 486 -6.74 -36.22 11.11
C GLU A 486 -5.60 -35.48 10.39
N MET A 487 -4.92 -34.54 11.04
CA MET A 487 -3.89 -33.69 10.44
C MET A 487 -2.72 -34.53 9.89
N VAL A 488 -2.36 -35.62 10.58
CA VAL A 488 -1.34 -36.58 10.14
C VAL A 488 -1.74 -37.28 8.84
N LYS A 489 -3.03 -37.59 8.64
CA LYS A 489 -3.54 -38.21 7.41
C LYS A 489 -3.54 -37.21 6.25
N LEU A 490 -3.99 -35.98 6.52
CA LEU A 490 -4.10 -34.92 5.51
C LEU A 490 -2.73 -34.39 5.03
N ALA A 491 -1.63 -34.68 5.72
CA ALA A 491 -0.27 -34.29 5.32
C ALA A 491 0.11 -34.74 3.90
N GLY A 492 -0.41 -35.88 3.43
CA GLY A 492 -0.23 -36.33 2.05
C GLY A 492 -0.85 -35.40 1.01
N ASN A 493 -2.02 -34.82 1.30
CA ASN A 493 -2.77 -33.96 0.38
C ASN A 493 -2.06 -32.62 0.17
N VAL A 494 -1.52 -32.02 1.25
CA VAL A 494 -0.73 -30.78 1.17
C VAL A 494 0.60 -31.00 0.44
N PHE A 495 1.26 -32.13 0.66
CA PHE A 495 2.46 -32.49 -0.10
C PHE A 495 2.17 -32.70 -1.60
N LYS A 496 1.07 -33.39 -1.95
CA LYS A 496 0.62 -33.55 -3.34
C LYS A 496 0.31 -32.18 -3.98
N GLY A 497 -0.35 -31.27 -3.26
CA GLY A 497 -0.58 -29.89 -3.71
C GLY A 497 0.71 -29.11 -3.98
N ARG A 498 1.78 -29.34 -3.20
CA ARG A 498 3.11 -28.80 -3.50
C ARG A 498 3.69 -29.39 -4.78
N LEU A 499 3.62 -30.71 -4.98
CA LEU A 499 4.14 -31.39 -6.18
C LEU A 499 3.41 -30.93 -7.46
N LEU A 500 2.09 -30.80 -7.41
CA LEU A 500 1.25 -30.29 -8.51
C LEU A 500 1.39 -28.77 -8.73
N LYS A 501 2.26 -28.08 -7.99
CA LYS A 501 2.47 -26.62 -8.02
C LYS A 501 1.20 -25.81 -7.75
N HIS A 502 0.21 -26.37 -7.05
CA HIS A 502 -0.90 -25.59 -6.48
C HIS A 502 -0.36 -24.61 -5.43
N PHE A 503 0.70 -25.00 -4.73
CA PHE A 503 1.44 -24.16 -3.78
C PHE A 503 2.91 -24.01 -4.21
N PRO A 504 3.23 -23.13 -5.18
CA PRO A 504 4.61 -22.87 -5.57
C PRO A 504 5.37 -22.28 -4.37
N SER A 505 6.57 -22.80 -4.10
CA SER A 505 7.44 -22.43 -2.96
C SER A 505 6.88 -22.66 -1.54
N LEU A 506 6.03 -23.68 -1.34
CA LEU A 506 5.52 -24.02 -0.01
C LEU A 506 6.62 -24.53 0.96
N ASP A 507 7.01 -23.69 1.92
CA ASP A 507 7.88 -24.06 3.05
C ASP A 507 7.13 -24.91 4.11
N LEU A 508 7.87 -25.45 5.09
CA LEU A 508 7.30 -26.34 6.11
C LEU A 508 6.30 -25.64 7.03
N CYS A 509 6.56 -24.39 7.45
CA CYS A 509 5.67 -23.64 8.33
C CYS A 509 4.36 -23.33 7.61
N SER A 510 4.45 -22.86 6.37
CA SER A 510 3.28 -22.67 5.50
C SER A 510 2.51 -23.97 5.25
N ALA A 511 3.17 -25.14 5.22
CA ALA A 511 2.49 -26.43 5.10
C ALA A 511 1.72 -26.81 6.38
N VAL A 512 2.29 -26.56 7.57
CA VAL A 512 1.61 -26.77 8.86
C VAL A 512 0.41 -25.83 9.01
N GLU A 513 0.56 -24.55 8.65
CA GLU A 513 -0.54 -23.57 8.60
C GLU A 513 -1.68 -24.00 7.69
N ILE A 514 -1.39 -24.42 6.46
CA ILE A 514 -2.41 -24.89 5.50
C ILE A 514 -3.10 -26.16 6.02
N LEU A 515 -2.37 -27.09 6.63
CA LEU A 515 -2.99 -28.27 7.26
C LEU A 515 -3.92 -27.89 8.42
N GLN A 516 -3.50 -26.99 9.32
CA GLN A 516 -4.37 -26.52 10.39
C GLN A 516 -5.59 -25.82 9.83
N PHE A 517 -5.44 -24.98 8.80
CA PHE A 517 -6.56 -24.37 8.11
C PHE A 517 -7.54 -25.45 7.62
N PHE A 518 -7.08 -26.49 6.91
CA PHE A 518 -7.98 -27.57 6.48
C PHE A 518 -8.63 -28.34 7.65
N CYS A 519 -7.93 -28.60 8.75
CA CYS A 519 -8.54 -29.32 9.90
C CYS A 519 -9.57 -28.44 10.63
N ILE A 520 -9.23 -27.17 10.90
CA ILE A 520 -10.11 -26.18 11.53
C ILE A 520 -11.37 -25.98 10.69
N THR A 521 -11.22 -25.74 9.39
CA THR A 521 -12.33 -25.57 8.44
C THR A 521 -13.15 -26.86 8.20
N ARG A 522 -12.60 -28.03 8.53
CA ARG A 522 -13.34 -29.30 8.52
C ARG A 522 -14.29 -29.39 9.71
N VAL A 523 -13.84 -28.99 10.91
CA VAL A 523 -14.60 -29.06 12.16
C VAL A 523 -15.57 -27.88 12.30
N GLU A 524 -15.04 -26.67 12.11
CA GLU A 524 -15.78 -25.40 12.16
C GLU A 524 -16.59 -25.23 10.87
N LYS A 525 -17.88 -25.55 10.92
CA LYS A 525 -18.76 -25.56 9.74
C LYS A 525 -19.17 -24.16 9.27
N SER A 526 -19.07 -23.15 10.14
CA SER A 526 -19.53 -21.79 9.85
C SER A 526 -18.65 -21.09 8.82
N SER A 527 -17.36 -21.42 8.79
CA SER A 527 -16.41 -20.87 7.83
C SER A 527 -16.51 -21.54 6.45
N ARG A 528 -17.07 -22.77 6.35
CA ARG A 528 -17.22 -23.51 5.08
C ARG A 528 -18.05 -22.81 4.01
N ILE A 529 -18.95 -21.91 4.41
CA ILE A 529 -19.80 -21.15 3.49
C ILE A 529 -19.04 -20.02 2.75
N PHE A 530 -17.77 -19.78 3.11
CA PHE A 530 -16.93 -18.71 2.55
C PHE A 530 -15.82 -19.19 1.60
N TYR A 531 -15.56 -20.49 1.51
CA TYR A 531 -14.58 -21.07 0.58
C TYR A 531 -15.13 -22.34 -0.06
N GLU A 532 -14.91 -22.49 -1.36
CA GLU A 532 -15.18 -23.72 -2.09
C GLU A 532 -13.99 -24.67 -1.89
N LEU A 533 -14.07 -25.55 -0.90
CA LEU A 533 -13.16 -26.69 -0.77
C LEU A 533 -13.79 -27.89 -1.46
N GLU A 534 -13.11 -28.45 -2.45
CA GLU A 534 -13.46 -29.76 -3.01
C GLU A 534 -13.37 -30.82 -1.91
N ASP A 535 -14.33 -31.74 -1.86
CA ASP A 535 -14.31 -32.88 -0.92
C ASP A 535 -13.05 -33.75 -1.09
N SER A 536 -12.44 -33.72 -2.30
CA SER A 536 -11.16 -34.35 -2.64
C SER A 536 -10.00 -33.96 -1.70
N TRP A 537 -10.03 -32.76 -1.09
CA TRP A 537 -9.03 -32.33 -0.09
C TRP A 537 -9.16 -33.08 1.23
N PHE A 538 -10.35 -33.62 1.52
CA PHE A 538 -10.71 -34.25 2.79
C PHE A 538 -10.70 -35.79 2.74
N GLU A 539 -10.46 -36.36 1.56
CA GLU A 539 -10.30 -37.80 1.32
C GLU A 539 -8.89 -38.29 1.72
N GLU A 540 -8.83 -39.52 2.23
CA GLU A 540 -7.58 -40.17 2.61
C GLU A 540 -6.93 -40.82 1.38
N MET A 541 -5.86 -40.20 0.88
CA MET A 541 -5.09 -40.74 -0.25
C MET A 541 -4.44 -42.08 0.11
N SER A 542 -4.54 -43.06 -0.79
CA SER A 542 -3.74 -44.29 -0.71
C SER A 542 -2.24 -43.97 -0.77
N SER A 543 -1.40 -44.85 -0.22
CA SER A 543 0.04 -44.64 -0.03
C SER A 543 0.87 -44.55 -1.31
N GLU A 544 0.25 -44.62 -2.49
CA GLU A 544 0.89 -44.49 -3.79
C GLU A 544 1.06 -43.01 -4.19
N VAL A 545 1.90 -42.31 -3.44
CA VAL A 545 2.54 -41.10 -3.98
C VAL A 545 3.51 -41.57 -5.07
N PRO A 546 3.45 -41.07 -6.31
CA PRO A 546 4.43 -41.44 -7.32
C PRO A 546 5.81 -41.05 -6.79
N ALA A 547 6.69 -42.04 -6.66
CA ALA A 547 8.08 -41.78 -6.33
C ALA A 547 8.62 -40.80 -7.37
N ALA A 548 9.30 -39.74 -6.91
CA ALA A 548 10.14 -38.98 -7.82
C ALA A 548 11.20 -39.96 -8.33
N GLU A 549 11.07 -40.39 -9.59
CA GLU A 549 12.01 -41.33 -10.17
C GLU A 549 13.42 -40.75 -10.03
N PRO A 550 14.38 -41.48 -9.43
CA PRO A 550 15.76 -41.07 -9.53
C PRO A 550 16.10 -41.06 -11.03
N VAL A 551 16.68 -39.96 -11.51
CA VAL A 551 17.12 -39.85 -12.91
C VAL A 551 18.37 -40.72 -13.08
N ASP A 552 18.13 -42.02 -13.13
CA ASP A 552 19.12 -43.07 -13.35
C ASP A 552 19.70 -42.82 -14.74
N ALA A 553 20.97 -42.41 -14.80
CA ALA A 553 21.71 -42.22 -16.04
C ALA A 553 22.04 -43.58 -16.70
N LYS A 554 21.00 -44.28 -17.16
CA LYS A 554 21.11 -45.50 -17.96
C LYS A 554 21.16 -45.14 -19.44
N ALA A 555 22.38 -44.95 -19.93
CA ALA A 555 22.68 -45.11 -21.34
C ALA A 555 22.31 -46.55 -21.76
N GLY A 556 21.17 -46.71 -22.42
CA GLY A 556 20.78 -47.96 -23.05
C GLY A 556 21.33 -48.03 -24.47
N PRO A 557 22.25 -48.96 -24.80
CA PRO A 557 22.63 -49.18 -26.18
C PRO A 557 21.49 -49.89 -26.93
N LYS A 558 21.08 -49.29 -28.05
CA LYS A 558 20.53 -50.03 -29.19
C LYS A 558 21.73 -50.22 -30.17
N GLU A 559 21.84 -51.29 -30.95
CA GLU A 559 20.73 -51.97 -31.63
C GLU A 559 21.10 -53.39 -32.14
N SER A 560 20.08 -54.11 -32.65
CA SER A 560 20.09 -55.10 -33.75
C SER A 560 21.02 -56.35 -33.76
N LYS A 561 20.35 -57.51 -33.63
CA LYS A 561 20.40 -58.74 -34.48
C LYS A 561 21.74 -59.40 -34.89
N ALA A 562 21.83 -60.69 -34.53
CA ALA A 562 22.41 -61.83 -35.29
C ALA A 562 23.93 -62.19 -35.17
N ALA A 563 24.14 -63.33 -34.51
CA ALA A 563 25.06 -64.45 -34.83
C ALA A 563 26.59 -64.28 -35.07
N SER A 564 27.34 -64.97 -34.20
CA SER A 564 28.56 -65.76 -34.43
C SER A 564 29.97 -65.13 -34.48
N ALA A 565 30.89 -65.84 -33.79
CA ALA A 565 32.33 -65.99 -34.02
C ALA A 565 33.35 -64.89 -33.62
N THR A 566 34.03 -65.16 -32.49
CA THR A 566 35.50 -65.11 -32.23
C THR A 566 36.39 -63.90 -32.56
N SER A 567 37.25 -63.60 -31.57
CA SER A 567 38.61 -63.03 -31.62
C SER A 567 38.84 -61.51 -31.55
N GLU A 568 39.44 -61.12 -30.42
CA GLU A 568 40.72 -60.41 -30.26
C GLU A 568 40.93 -58.91 -30.63
N VAL A 569 41.76 -58.30 -29.76
CA VAL A 569 42.58 -57.08 -29.93
C VAL A 569 41.89 -55.69 -29.81
N ALA A 570 42.61 -54.78 -29.16
CA ALA A 570 42.24 -53.41 -28.82
C ALA A 570 42.95 -52.38 -29.75
N PRO A 571 43.16 -51.12 -29.34
CA PRO A 571 42.22 -50.00 -29.51
C PRO A 571 42.79 -48.90 -30.45
N LYS A 572 42.01 -47.84 -30.72
CA LYS A 572 42.60 -46.49 -30.97
C LYS A 572 41.59 -45.34 -30.91
N GLU A 573 42.14 -44.18 -30.55
CA GLU A 573 41.52 -42.86 -30.49
C GLU A 573 41.30 -42.27 -31.90
N SER A 574 40.36 -41.31 -32.05
CA SER A 574 40.55 -40.07 -32.84
C SER A 574 39.35 -39.11 -32.73
N GLU A 575 39.64 -37.99 -32.08
CA GLU A 575 39.08 -36.64 -32.19
C GLU A 575 38.50 -36.20 -33.57
N VAL A 576 37.31 -35.58 -33.61
CA VAL A 576 36.90 -34.45 -34.52
C VAL A 576 35.73 -33.65 -33.91
N THR A 577 35.79 -32.32 -33.96
CA THR A 577 34.70 -31.32 -33.77
C THR A 577 34.72 -30.35 -34.99
N PRO A 578 33.83 -29.32 -35.19
CA PRO A 578 32.61 -28.85 -34.48
C PRO A 578 31.41 -28.50 -35.43
N ALA A 579 30.52 -27.57 -35.01
CA ALA A 579 29.49 -26.78 -35.76
C ALA A 579 28.06 -27.39 -35.93
N ASP A 580 26.92 -26.66 -35.87
CA ASP A 580 26.55 -25.30 -35.34
C ASP A 580 24.99 -25.16 -35.26
N TYR A 581 24.46 -24.13 -34.56
CA TYR A 581 23.05 -23.66 -34.43
C TYR A 581 22.00 -24.59 -33.75
N GLY A 582 21.00 -24.09 -32.99
CA GLY A 582 20.77 -22.72 -32.48
C GLY A 582 19.32 -22.44 -32.01
N ALA A 583 19.17 -21.65 -30.93
CA ALA A 583 17.96 -20.95 -30.40
C ALA A 583 16.84 -21.73 -29.65
N ALA A 584 16.05 -21.15 -28.71
CA ALA A 584 16.26 -20.09 -27.68
C ALA A 584 14.98 -19.85 -26.81
N SER A 585 15.12 -19.58 -25.49
CA SER A 585 14.28 -18.68 -24.61
C SER A 585 14.53 -19.00 -23.11
N LYS A 586 15.24 -18.18 -22.31
CA LYS A 586 14.87 -16.94 -21.57
C LYS A 586 13.76 -17.16 -20.51
N TYR A 587 13.91 -16.78 -19.24
CA TYR A 587 14.66 -15.65 -18.63
C TYR A 587 15.52 -16.04 -17.41
N SER A 588 16.53 -15.22 -17.10
CA SER A 588 17.28 -15.22 -15.82
C SER A 588 17.58 -13.80 -15.35
N GLU A 589 17.55 -13.59 -14.04
CA GLU A 589 17.97 -12.34 -13.38
C GLU A 589 19.51 -12.25 -13.34
N SER A 590 20.07 -11.04 -13.43
CA SER A 590 21.51 -10.84 -13.28
C SER A 590 21.87 -9.60 -12.47
N ARG A 591 22.65 -9.86 -11.41
CA ARG A 591 23.42 -8.91 -10.61
C ARG A 591 24.80 -8.73 -11.25
N PRO A 592 25.35 -7.51 -11.42
CA PRO A 592 26.75 -7.33 -11.76
C PRO A 592 27.62 -7.25 -10.50
N ALA A 593 28.74 -8.00 -10.50
CA ALA A 593 29.85 -7.81 -9.58
C ALA A 593 30.86 -6.79 -10.18
N GLN A 594 31.66 -6.15 -9.32
CA GLN A 594 32.63 -5.14 -9.71
C GLN A 594 33.85 -5.74 -10.44
N ALA A 595 34.35 -5.02 -11.45
CA ALA A 595 35.73 -5.12 -11.95
C ALA A 595 36.27 -3.69 -12.19
N ALA A 596 37.54 -3.46 -11.88
CA ALA A 596 38.14 -2.13 -11.91
C ALA A 596 38.50 -1.66 -13.34
N PRO A 597 38.49 -0.33 -13.62
CA PRO A 597 38.90 0.19 -14.92
C PRO A 597 40.41 0.39 -15.01
N ALA A 598 40.99 0.03 -16.16
CA ALA A 598 42.32 0.46 -16.58
C ALA A 598 42.18 1.61 -17.59
N ASN A 599 43.05 2.63 -17.47
CA ASN A 599 43.10 3.78 -18.39
C ASN A 599 43.53 3.37 -19.81
N SER A 600 42.99 4.06 -20.81
CA SER A 600 43.76 4.57 -21.97
C SER A 600 42.94 5.64 -22.71
N GLU A 601 43.59 6.75 -23.06
CA GLU A 601 43.01 7.86 -23.82
C GLU A 601 43.00 7.56 -25.34
N ALA A 602 41.97 8.03 -26.04
CA ALA A 602 42.07 8.35 -27.48
C ALA A 602 40.97 9.36 -27.88
N THR A 603 41.36 10.40 -28.62
CA THR A 603 40.50 11.49 -29.12
C THR A 603 39.70 11.13 -30.38
N PRO A 604 38.55 11.76 -30.64
CA PRO A 604 37.75 11.51 -31.85
C PRO A 604 38.28 12.27 -33.09
N VAL A 605 38.03 11.70 -34.27
CA VAL A 605 38.24 12.37 -35.58
C VAL A 605 36.92 12.44 -36.34
N SER A 606 36.70 13.58 -37.01
CA SER A 606 35.52 13.91 -37.81
C SER A 606 35.60 13.38 -39.25
N SER A 607 34.45 13.07 -39.86
CA SER A 607 34.28 13.16 -41.32
C SER A 607 32.82 13.38 -41.70
N GLU A 608 32.55 14.47 -42.42
CA GLU A 608 31.28 14.75 -43.11
C GLU A 608 31.04 13.76 -44.26
N ALA A 609 29.76 13.55 -44.62
CA ALA A 609 29.33 13.45 -46.01
C ALA A 609 27.81 13.68 -46.13
N ALA A 610 27.40 14.62 -46.98
CA ALA A 610 26.05 14.70 -47.51
C ALA A 610 26.05 14.26 -48.99
N PRO A 611 24.88 13.90 -49.55
CA PRO A 611 24.57 14.39 -50.89
C PRO A 611 23.13 14.91 -51.03
N LYS A 612 22.91 15.67 -52.11
CA LYS A 612 21.64 16.29 -52.52
C LYS A 612 21.07 15.63 -53.80
N GLU A 613 19.84 16.07 -54.14
CA GLU A 613 19.22 16.23 -55.49
C GLU A 613 18.40 15.04 -56.03
N SER A 614 17.30 15.20 -56.81
CA SER A 614 16.56 16.41 -57.28
C SER A 614 15.13 16.08 -57.81
N GLU A 615 14.29 17.13 -57.93
CA GLU A 615 13.16 17.36 -58.89
C GLU A 615 12.04 16.33 -59.18
N ALA A 616 10.77 16.78 -59.07
CA ALA A 616 9.90 17.08 -60.23
C ALA A 616 8.52 17.67 -59.83
N ALA A 617 8.02 18.68 -60.56
CA ALA A 617 6.63 19.18 -60.49
C ALA A 617 6.21 19.92 -61.78
N PRO A 618 4.96 19.70 -62.27
CA PRO A 618 4.05 20.77 -62.77
C PRO A 618 2.54 20.46 -62.49
N ALA A 619 1.53 21.32 -62.71
CA ALA A 619 1.34 22.78 -62.78
C ALA A 619 -0.18 23.05 -62.59
N ASP A 620 -0.61 23.97 -61.71
CA ASP A 620 -1.07 25.36 -61.97
C ASP A 620 -2.48 25.54 -62.62
N SER A 621 -3.31 26.39 -62.01
CA SER A 621 -4.34 27.25 -62.66
C SER A 621 -5.09 28.13 -61.65
N GLU A 622 -4.75 29.43 -61.64
CA GLU A 622 -5.56 30.65 -61.42
C GLU A 622 -6.92 30.58 -60.65
N LYS A 623 -7.27 31.51 -59.74
CA LYS A 623 -7.44 32.96 -59.98
C LYS A 623 -7.48 33.79 -58.69
N LYS A 624 -7.00 35.04 -58.79
CA LYS A 624 -7.21 36.15 -57.84
C LYS A 624 -8.12 37.21 -58.47
N PRO A 625 -8.79 38.05 -57.66
CA PRO A 625 -8.45 39.48 -57.73
C PRO A 625 -8.02 40.08 -56.36
N LYS A 626 -6.97 40.92 -56.40
CA LYS A 626 -6.99 42.40 -56.22
C LYS A 626 -7.91 43.03 -55.15
N ASP A 627 -7.54 44.14 -54.48
CA ASP A 627 -6.25 44.86 -54.42
C ASP A 627 -6.18 45.80 -53.18
N SER A 628 -4.96 45.94 -52.64
CA SER A 628 -4.26 47.17 -52.20
C SER A 628 -4.73 48.10 -51.04
N GLY A 629 -3.74 48.61 -50.28
CA GLY A 629 -3.81 49.76 -49.35
C GLY A 629 -4.11 49.38 -47.88
N ALA A 630 -3.21 49.37 -46.89
CA ALA A 630 -2.11 50.29 -46.50
C ALA A 630 -2.61 51.72 -46.21
N ALA A 631 -2.37 52.36 -45.05
CA ALA A 631 -1.66 51.93 -43.82
C ALA A 631 -1.96 52.89 -42.63
N SER A 632 -1.36 52.58 -41.46
CA SER A 632 -0.93 53.53 -40.41
C SER A 632 -1.90 53.99 -39.29
N MET A 633 -1.55 53.57 -38.07
CA MET A 633 -1.45 54.35 -36.80
C MET A 633 -2.36 55.59 -36.59
N GLY A 634 -3.11 55.58 -35.48
CA GLY A 634 -3.69 56.80 -34.89
C GLY A 634 -4.40 56.52 -33.58
N SER A 635 -3.85 56.96 -32.45
CA SER A 635 -4.45 56.75 -31.12
C SER A 635 -5.61 57.72 -30.82
N LYS A 636 -6.41 57.30 -29.84
CA LYS A 636 -6.91 58.10 -28.69
C LYS A 636 -8.38 58.58 -28.75
N VAL A 637 -8.95 58.63 -27.54
CA VAL A 637 -10.18 59.33 -27.09
C VAL A 637 -11.51 58.63 -27.37
N THR A 638 -12.15 58.23 -26.27
CA THR A 638 -13.59 57.93 -26.12
C THR A 638 -14.44 59.20 -26.21
N PRO A 639 -15.70 59.08 -26.65
CA PRO A 639 -16.79 59.82 -26.05
C PRO A 639 -17.79 58.88 -25.36
N ALA A 640 -18.39 59.36 -24.29
CA ALA A 640 -19.54 58.75 -23.64
C ALA A 640 -20.81 59.51 -24.05
N ASP A 641 -21.91 58.80 -24.22
CA ASP A 641 -23.26 59.18 -23.76
C ASP A 641 -24.13 57.91 -23.87
N SER A 642 -24.80 57.45 -22.80
CA SER A 642 -25.95 58.03 -22.09
C SER A 642 -27.29 57.71 -22.76
N GLU A 643 -27.94 56.66 -22.27
CA GLU A 643 -29.39 56.43 -22.20
C GLU A 643 -29.57 55.01 -21.60
N ALA A 644 -30.56 54.64 -20.82
CA ALA A 644 -31.53 55.29 -19.95
C ALA A 644 -32.20 54.13 -19.17
N ARG A 645 -32.58 54.37 -17.92
CA ARG A 645 -33.24 53.36 -17.06
C ARG A 645 -34.72 53.24 -17.45
N PRO A 646 -35.36 52.09 -17.17
CA PRO A 646 -36.57 52.18 -16.35
C PRO A 646 -36.51 51.29 -15.11
N ALA A 647 -37.29 51.65 -14.10
CA ALA A 647 -37.36 50.94 -12.83
C ALA A 647 -38.83 50.78 -12.38
N THR A 648 -39.15 49.58 -11.90
CA THR A 648 -40.31 49.22 -11.05
C THR A 648 -39.86 47.98 -10.24
N SER A 649 -39.87 47.90 -8.90
CA SER A 649 -41.00 47.96 -7.94
C SER A 649 -42.09 46.92 -8.29
N GLU A 650 -42.52 45.95 -7.49
CA GLU A 650 -42.28 45.56 -6.07
C GLU A 650 -42.45 44.00 -5.94
N THR A 651 -42.57 43.29 -4.80
CA THR A 651 -42.58 43.59 -3.34
C THR A 651 -41.92 42.42 -2.56
N ARG A 652 -41.89 42.50 -1.22
CA ARG A 652 -41.52 41.43 -0.26
C ARG A 652 -42.79 40.75 0.28
N PRO A 653 -42.75 39.46 0.68
CA PRO A 653 -43.45 39.03 1.88
C PRO A 653 -42.43 38.68 2.98
N ALA A 654 -42.66 39.23 4.17
CA ALA A 654 -42.06 38.72 5.38
C ALA A 654 -43.00 37.67 5.94
N ASP A 655 -42.47 36.57 6.45
CA ASP A 655 -43.10 35.93 7.59
C ASP A 655 -42.05 35.60 8.64
N SER A 656 -42.49 35.66 9.88
CA SER A 656 -41.66 35.52 11.08
C SER A 656 -42.02 34.20 11.73
N GLU A 657 -41.04 33.44 12.22
CA GLU A 657 -41.25 32.65 13.44
C GLU A 657 -39.93 32.35 14.16
N VAL A 658 -39.73 33.12 15.23
CA VAL A 658 -39.51 32.66 16.61
C VAL A 658 -38.45 31.57 16.84
N SER A 659 -37.33 32.00 17.43
CA SER A 659 -36.48 31.13 18.27
C SER A 659 -37.01 31.10 19.71
N PRO A 660 -36.99 29.94 20.39
CA PRO A 660 -37.01 29.90 21.85
C PRO A 660 -35.58 29.87 22.39
N LYS A 661 -35.17 30.96 23.03
CA LYS A 661 -34.31 30.85 24.23
C LYS A 661 -35.24 30.82 25.42
N ASP A 662 -35.05 29.87 26.32
CA ASP A 662 -35.45 30.06 27.71
C ASP A 662 -34.34 29.57 28.63
N SER A 663 -34.24 30.21 29.80
CA SER A 663 -33.07 30.13 30.67
C SER A 663 -33.32 29.26 31.90
N GLU A 664 -32.22 28.76 32.45
CA GLU A 664 -31.95 28.49 33.86
C GLU A 664 -33.13 28.39 34.84
N SER A 665 -33.21 27.25 35.54
CA SER A 665 -33.41 27.31 37.00
C SER A 665 -32.55 26.27 37.72
N VAL A 666 -32.08 26.67 38.89
CA VAL A 666 -31.07 25.96 39.70
C VAL A 666 -31.75 25.02 40.69
N SER A 667 -31.19 23.83 40.89
CA SER A 667 -31.23 23.18 42.22
C SER A 667 -30.03 22.27 42.40
N ALA A 668 -29.28 22.51 43.48
CA ALA A 668 -28.11 21.75 43.86
C ALA A 668 -28.47 20.65 44.86
N GLN A 669 -27.85 19.48 44.73
CA GLN A 669 -27.59 18.50 45.79
C GLN A 669 -26.57 17.49 45.21
N SER A 670 -25.28 17.62 45.54
CA SER A 670 -24.61 17.16 46.78
C SER A 670 -23.93 15.81 46.56
N ALA A 671 -22.60 15.86 46.36
CA ALA A 671 -21.75 14.68 46.33
C ALA A 671 -21.60 14.06 47.74
N PRO A 672 -21.45 12.73 47.86
CA PRO A 672 -21.03 12.10 49.11
C PRO A 672 -19.50 12.21 49.31
N PRO A 673 -19.00 12.29 50.55
CA PRO A 673 -17.61 12.63 50.84
C PRO A 673 -16.66 11.43 50.90
N GLU A 674 -15.38 11.68 50.59
CA GLU A 674 -14.29 10.83 51.04
C GLU A 674 -14.06 11.03 52.55
N HIS A 675 -14.04 9.92 53.29
CA HIS A 675 -13.41 9.84 54.60
C HIS A 675 -12.64 8.52 54.71
N GLN A 676 -11.31 8.60 54.58
CA GLN A 676 -10.41 7.65 55.23
C GLN A 676 -9.60 8.41 56.27
N ALA A 677 -9.56 7.88 57.48
CA ALA A 677 -8.83 8.46 58.60
C ALA A 677 -7.71 7.54 59.07
N ALA A 678 -6.57 8.16 59.37
CA ALA A 678 -5.56 7.75 60.35
C ALA A 678 -5.00 6.31 60.28
N GLY A 679 -3.74 6.24 59.84
CA GLY A 679 -2.79 5.18 60.20
C GLY A 679 -1.39 5.76 60.10
N ALA A 680 -0.84 6.27 61.20
CA ALA A 680 0.52 6.76 61.27
C ALA A 680 1.44 5.67 61.82
N ASP A 681 2.64 5.52 61.24
CA ASP A 681 3.86 5.34 62.02
C ASP A 681 5.13 5.55 61.16
N SER A 682 6.16 6.06 61.85
CA SER A 682 7.63 6.00 61.63
C SER A 682 8.18 5.06 60.52
N GLU A 683 9.31 5.31 59.84
CA GLU A 683 10.42 6.25 60.11
C GLU A 683 11.46 6.36 58.95
N VAL A 684 12.38 7.32 59.06
CA VAL A 684 13.72 7.40 58.43
C VAL A 684 13.86 7.46 56.89
N SER A 685 14.39 8.60 56.45
CA SER A 685 15.25 8.71 55.26
C SER A 685 16.57 9.38 55.66
N PRO A 686 17.75 8.96 55.16
CA PRO A 686 18.96 9.75 55.26
C PRO A 686 19.23 10.55 53.98
N LYS A 687 19.42 11.86 54.14
CA LYS A 687 20.02 12.73 53.11
C LYS A 687 21.53 12.46 53.04
N TYR A 688 22.10 12.49 51.85
CA TYR A 688 23.55 12.73 51.67
C TYR A 688 23.77 14.16 51.20
N ASP A 689 24.70 14.87 51.85
CA ASP A 689 25.23 16.14 51.36
C ASP A 689 26.69 16.32 51.83
N LYS A 690 27.55 16.74 50.90
CA LYS A 690 28.87 17.41 51.06
C LYS A 690 30.12 16.69 51.59
N GLU A 691 31.07 16.54 50.64
CA GLU A 691 32.44 17.13 50.64
C GLU A 691 33.49 16.67 51.71
N PRO A 692 34.81 16.98 51.61
CA PRO A 692 35.45 18.07 50.84
C PRO A 692 36.76 17.79 50.07
N LYS A 693 37.07 18.74 49.18
CA LYS A 693 38.38 19.36 48.82
C LYS A 693 39.69 18.55 48.92
N ASN A 694 40.41 18.53 47.80
CA ASN A 694 41.55 19.46 47.57
C ASN A 694 41.65 19.83 46.08
#